data_AF-A0A7X3XBW8-F1
#
_entry.id   AF-A0A7X3XBW8-F1
#
_cell.length_a   1.000
_cell.length_b   1.000
_cell.length_c   1.000
_cell.angle_alpha   90.00
_cell.angle_beta   90.00
_cell.angle_gamma   90.00
#
_symmetry.space_group_name_H-M   'P 1'
#
loop_
_entity.id
_entity.type
_entity.pdbx_description
1 polymer ?
#
loop_
_entity_poly.entity_id
_entity_poly.type
_entity_poly.pdbx_seq_one_letter_code
_entity_poly.pdbx_strand_id
1 'polypeptide(L)'
;MPGDPAQKRQVGARTDAQSRRGILVRTTPADEGLVERPALAPHLRYHVISDQQTLLVSETFNTLLHGGLYCDLLPLLDGRRGRDEIVAALDGRQPAADLDAAVVSLSAKGYIVSAGHGMDQSRAAYWSSLGASPCWVEQRLAASRVAVTGDDGRLVRHLEASGASVGPDDPALTVIVCDDYLEERLAEVNQGRLEAGAPWMLVRPRGIEPLFGPVFRGDREGPCWTCLTSRLRNHQEVHGFLRHVAGEDGAFKAFAAEPAVLEALYGLIAAEIVKWLVLDAAAPVHEQVIAMNVGTFASSHHRVMRRTQCPACGDEALHRPDRPPVALHLQSSPKTYWSSSGARSVAPEATLAKYRHLVSPISGVVAWLKCTTDESDSWLHVHWAGSNLGVRSRSLSSLRRGLRSKSAGKGSTRAQSEASALCEALERYSGAWHGDEIRVRRRLVDFAEGGEAIHPNEAQLFSDNQLDNAERINAKGHPYNIVPPRLDPGAEIDWTPVWSLTQKRHRYLPTSMLYGMSAEQRGPADLIADSNGCAAGNTLEEAILQGFFELVERDAFAIWWYNGLRAPGVDLVSFDDEFLAEAEGYYSRCEREMWMLDVTSDMGIPAFVALSRRPDADTEDIISGAGAHADARIAAQRAICELNQCLTWLPRPGGVDGRPMIDDPFALRWWKTARLADCSWLAPAPDAPLRRASQYPVIQSTDTRDDVEQCRALVEATGMEFLVLDQTRPDIDMPVVRVIVPGMRHFWERFAPGRLYDVPVRLGYRKRPVAEADLNPAPVIA
;
A
#
# COMPACT_ATOMS: atom_id res chain seq x y z
N MET A 1 -38.63 30.96 -7.81
CA MET A 1 -39.86 30.37 -8.36
C MET A 1 -39.48 29.03 -8.99
N PRO A 2 -40.22 27.96 -8.67
CA PRO A 2 -39.75 26.58 -8.40
C PRO A 2 -39.37 25.84 -9.69
N GLY A 3 -38.51 24.82 -9.74
CA GLY A 3 -38.25 23.70 -8.83
C GLY A 3 -38.63 22.42 -9.58
N ASP A 4 -37.66 21.68 -10.13
CA ASP A 4 -37.89 20.40 -10.83
C ASP A 4 -37.04 19.30 -10.14
N PRO A 5 -37.67 18.25 -9.57
CA PRO A 5 -37.00 17.36 -8.64
C PRO A 5 -36.23 16.26 -9.35
N ALA A 6 -34.96 16.17 -8.98
CA ALA A 6 -34.19 14.96 -9.09
C ALA A 6 -34.79 13.82 -8.23
N GLN A 7 -34.28 12.61 -8.49
CA GLN A 7 -34.20 11.46 -7.57
C GLN A 7 -35.43 10.55 -7.47
N LYS A 8 -35.46 9.54 -8.36
CA LYS A 8 -35.84 8.18 -7.95
C LYS A 8 -34.81 7.15 -8.44
N ARG A 9 -34.00 6.69 -7.47
CA ARG A 9 -33.42 5.34 -7.31
C ARG A 9 -32.92 4.64 -8.58
N GLN A 10 -31.65 4.86 -8.92
CA GLN A 10 -30.83 3.80 -9.50
C GLN A 10 -30.29 2.92 -8.36
N VAL A 11 -31.07 1.92 -7.97
CA VAL A 11 -30.53 0.72 -7.32
C VAL A 11 -29.95 -0.13 -8.45
N GLY A 12 -28.67 -0.45 -8.33
CA GLY A 12 -27.85 -1.02 -9.40
C GLY A 12 -28.50 -2.16 -10.16
N ALA A 13 -28.51 -2.03 -11.48
CA ALA A 13 -28.60 -3.14 -12.39
C ALA A 13 -27.37 -4.04 -12.17
N ARG A 14 -27.52 -5.05 -11.32
CA ARG A 14 -26.68 -6.25 -11.40
C ARG A 14 -26.83 -6.78 -12.82
N THR A 15 -25.71 -6.97 -13.48
CA THR A 15 -25.58 -7.39 -14.87
C THR A 15 -26.42 -8.64 -15.14
N ASP A 16 -27.18 -8.59 -16.24
CA ASP A 16 -28.07 -9.63 -16.78
C ASP A 16 -27.38 -10.98 -17.07
N ALA A 17 -26.06 -11.08 -16.91
CA ALA A 17 -25.30 -12.33 -17.01
C ALA A 17 -25.44 -13.23 -15.77
N GLN A 18 -25.83 -12.69 -14.61
CA GLN A 18 -26.07 -13.49 -13.39
C GLN A 18 -27.47 -14.13 -13.34
N SER A 19 -28.45 -13.66 -14.14
CA SER A 19 -29.84 -14.15 -14.07
C SER A 19 -30.04 -15.56 -14.67
N ARG A 20 -29.02 -16.11 -15.35
CA ARG A 20 -29.05 -17.44 -15.98
C ARG A 20 -28.45 -18.57 -15.13
N ARG A 21 -27.78 -18.30 -14.01
CA ARG A 21 -27.26 -19.35 -13.11
C ARG A 21 -28.23 -19.52 -11.94
N GLY A 22 -28.70 -20.74 -11.72
CA GLY A 22 -29.52 -21.10 -10.57
C GLY A 22 -28.83 -20.82 -9.23
N ILE A 23 -29.58 -20.90 -8.12
CA ILE A 23 -29.05 -20.67 -6.77
C ILE A 23 -28.02 -21.74 -6.34
N LEU A 24 -28.03 -22.90 -7.00
CA LEU A 24 -27.01 -23.93 -6.88
C LEU A 24 -26.07 -23.84 -8.09
N VAL A 25 -24.77 -23.70 -7.83
CA VAL A 25 -23.72 -23.55 -8.84
C VAL A 25 -22.81 -24.79 -8.89
N ARG A 26 -22.91 -25.67 -7.90
CA ARG A 26 -22.21 -26.96 -7.83
C ARG A 26 -23.22 -28.08 -7.74
N THR A 27 -23.47 -28.75 -8.86
CA THR A 27 -24.46 -29.80 -9.05
C THR A 27 -23.83 -31.03 -9.66
N THR A 28 -24.52 -32.16 -9.58
CA THR A 28 -24.20 -33.37 -10.34
C THR A 28 -25.17 -33.51 -11.52
N PRO A 29 -24.87 -34.35 -12.53
CA PRO A 29 -25.84 -34.67 -13.57
C PRO A 29 -27.19 -35.20 -13.04
N ALA A 30 -27.21 -35.81 -11.85
CA ALA A 30 -28.43 -36.29 -11.21
C ALA A 30 -29.33 -35.14 -10.70
N ASP A 31 -28.77 -33.95 -10.49
CA ASP A 31 -29.48 -32.76 -10.03
C ASP A 31 -30.01 -31.90 -11.19
N GLU A 32 -29.69 -32.25 -12.43
CA GLU A 32 -29.92 -31.43 -13.62
C GLU A 32 -31.00 -32.02 -14.54
N GLY A 33 -31.72 -31.14 -15.23
CA GLY A 33 -32.78 -31.56 -16.15
C GLY A 33 -33.92 -32.24 -15.42
N LEU A 34 -34.31 -33.43 -15.90
CA LEU A 34 -35.43 -34.18 -15.36
C LEU A 34 -34.95 -35.09 -14.23
N VAL A 35 -34.95 -34.56 -13.02
CA VAL A 35 -34.48 -35.26 -11.81
C VAL A 35 -35.41 -36.45 -11.51
N GLU A 36 -34.85 -37.66 -11.44
CA GLU A 36 -35.64 -38.90 -11.26
C GLU A 36 -36.39 -38.95 -9.92
N ARG A 37 -35.77 -38.47 -8.84
CA ARG A 37 -36.35 -38.38 -7.50
C ARG A 37 -36.17 -36.97 -6.94
N PRO A 38 -37.01 -36.03 -7.38
CA PRO A 38 -36.83 -34.62 -7.06
C PRO A 38 -37.21 -34.31 -5.61
N ALA A 39 -36.35 -33.56 -4.94
CA ALA A 39 -36.62 -32.95 -3.65
C ALA A 39 -36.42 -31.43 -3.75
N LEU A 40 -37.20 -30.65 -3.00
CA LEU A 40 -36.88 -29.25 -2.80
C LEU A 40 -35.46 -29.11 -2.23
N ALA A 41 -34.68 -28.13 -2.72
CA ALA A 41 -33.34 -27.89 -2.21
C ALA A 41 -33.40 -27.74 -0.67
N PRO A 42 -32.55 -28.43 0.11
CA PRO A 42 -32.78 -28.63 1.54
C PRO A 42 -32.89 -27.36 2.41
N HIS A 43 -32.26 -26.26 1.99
CA HIS A 43 -32.32 -24.95 2.65
C HIS A 43 -33.58 -24.13 2.32
N LEU A 44 -34.37 -24.56 1.33
CA LEU A 44 -35.60 -23.89 0.95
C LEU A 44 -36.80 -24.43 1.72
N ARG A 45 -37.79 -23.55 1.87
CA ARG A 45 -39.16 -23.85 2.27
C ARG A 45 -40.10 -23.20 1.29
N TYR A 46 -41.33 -23.70 1.21
CA TYR A 46 -42.37 -23.10 0.37
C TYR A 46 -43.61 -22.77 1.20
N HIS A 47 -44.30 -21.70 0.81
CA HIS A 47 -45.59 -21.28 1.38
C HIS A 47 -46.56 -20.94 0.25
N VAL A 48 -47.67 -21.67 0.19
CA VAL A 48 -48.75 -21.36 -0.76
C VAL A 48 -49.50 -20.13 -0.24
N ILE A 49 -49.50 -19.05 -1.03
CA ILE A 49 -50.13 -17.77 -0.71
C ILE A 49 -51.54 -17.69 -1.32
N SER A 50 -51.69 -18.20 -2.53
CA SER A 50 -52.97 -18.38 -3.20
C SER A 50 -52.93 -19.61 -4.11
N ASP A 51 -54.05 -19.93 -4.72
CA ASP A 51 -54.19 -20.94 -5.78
C ASP A 51 -53.24 -20.76 -6.98
N GLN A 52 -52.61 -19.60 -7.16
CA GLN A 52 -51.70 -19.28 -8.26
C GLN A 52 -50.33 -18.80 -7.80
N GLN A 53 -50.07 -18.76 -6.49
CA GLN A 53 -48.88 -18.11 -5.95
C GLN A 53 -48.26 -18.96 -4.84
N THR A 54 -47.02 -19.39 -5.05
CA THR A 54 -46.22 -20.07 -4.01
C THR A 54 -44.90 -19.33 -3.79
N LEU A 55 -44.65 -18.94 -2.54
CA LEU A 55 -43.42 -18.27 -2.14
C LEU A 55 -42.38 -19.33 -1.73
N LEU A 56 -41.21 -19.31 -2.37
CA LEU A 56 -40.02 -20.03 -1.90
C LEU A 56 -39.20 -19.10 -1.01
N VAL A 57 -38.81 -19.59 0.16
CA VAL A 57 -38.09 -18.82 1.18
C VAL A 57 -36.91 -19.58 1.74
N SER A 58 -35.88 -18.83 2.09
CA SER A 58 -34.74 -19.23 2.92
C SER A 58 -34.20 -18.00 3.63
N GLU A 59 -33.14 -18.18 4.42
CA GLU A 59 -32.48 -17.07 5.11
C GLU A 59 -31.93 -16.00 4.16
N THR A 60 -31.41 -16.39 2.98
CA THR A 60 -30.67 -15.49 2.08
C THR A 60 -31.30 -15.34 0.70
N PHE A 61 -32.34 -16.11 0.39
CA PHE A 61 -33.00 -16.13 -0.91
C PHE A 61 -34.51 -16.30 -0.79
N ASN A 62 -35.27 -15.47 -1.53
CA ASN A 62 -36.72 -15.53 -1.59
C ASN A 62 -37.19 -15.27 -3.02
N THR A 63 -38.17 -16.04 -3.50
CA THR A 63 -38.77 -15.82 -4.83
C THR A 63 -40.23 -16.28 -4.87
N LEU A 64 -41.01 -15.66 -5.74
CA LEU A 64 -42.42 -16.01 -5.95
C LEU A 64 -42.57 -16.84 -7.23
N LEU A 65 -43.16 -18.01 -7.11
CA LEU A 65 -43.56 -18.85 -8.24
C LEU A 65 -45.03 -18.59 -8.57
N HIS A 66 -45.30 -18.35 -9.86
CA HIS A 66 -46.64 -18.10 -10.38
C HIS A 66 -47.16 -19.31 -11.16
N GLY A 67 -48.37 -19.74 -10.83
CA GLY A 67 -49.10 -20.82 -11.48
C GLY A 67 -49.53 -21.90 -10.49
N GLY A 68 -50.80 -22.33 -10.61
CA GLY A 68 -51.36 -23.40 -9.76
C GLY A 68 -50.61 -24.73 -9.85
N LEU A 69 -49.90 -24.97 -10.96
CA LEU A 69 -48.99 -26.11 -11.11
C LEU A 69 -47.97 -26.20 -9.96
N TYR A 70 -47.37 -25.09 -9.55
CA TYR A 70 -46.37 -25.11 -8.47
C TYR A 70 -47.00 -25.39 -7.10
N CYS A 71 -48.25 -24.96 -6.89
CA CYS A 71 -49.02 -25.24 -5.69
C CYS A 71 -49.28 -26.76 -5.54
N ASP A 72 -49.55 -27.44 -6.66
CA ASP A 72 -49.78 -28.88 -6.72
C ASP A 72 -48.48 -29.69 -6.67
N LEU A 73 -47.43 -29.22 -7.34
CA LEU A 73 -46.17 -29.95 -7.52
C LEU A 73 -45.27 -29.94 -6.27
N LEU A 74 -45.05 -28.76 -5.66
CA LEU A 74 -44.08 -28.61 -4.55
C LEU A 74 -44.33 -29.54 -3.34
N PRO A 75 -45.58 -29.82 -2.92
CA PRO A 75 -45.85 -30.79 -1.84
C PRO A 75 -45.40 -32.22 -2.15
N LEU A 76 -45.23 -32.57 -3.43
CA LEU A 76 -44.79 -33.89 -3.87
C LEU A 76 -43.29 -34.00 -4.08
N LEU A 77 -42.56 -32.87 -4.06
CA LEU A 77 -41.10 -32.80 -4.16
C LEU A 77 -40.43 -33.03 -2.78
N ASP A 78 -40.83 -34.11 -2.11
CA ASP A 78 -40.36 -34.51 -0.79
C ASP A 78 -39.17 -35.48 -0.83
N GLY A 79 -38.67 -35.79 -2.04
CA GLY A 79 -37.60 -36.73 -2.26
C GLY A 79 -37.96 -38.20 -2.02
N ARG A 80 -39.23 -38.53 -1.79
CA ARG A 80 -39.69 -39.92 -1.60
C ARG A 80 -40.25 -40.53 -2.87
N ARG A 81 -40.86 -39.70 -3.72
CA ARG A 81 -41.50 -40.12 -4.97
C ARG A 81 -40.56 -40.00 -6.15
N GLY A 82 -40.55 -41.01 -7.01
CA GLY A 82 -39.98 -40.92 -8.34
C GLY A 82 -40.86 -40.07 -9.27
N ARG A 83 -40.31 -39.63 -10.40
CA ARG A 83 -41.03 -38.87 -11.43
C ARG A 83 -42.38 -39.49 -11.80
N ASP A 84 -42.39 -40.78 -12.13
CA ASP A 84 -43.60 -41.45 -12.62
C ASP A 84 -44.70 -41.50 -11.54
N GLU A 85 -44.31 -41.56 -10.25
CA GLU A 85 -45.24 -41.51 -9.12
C GLU A 85 -45.80 -40.11 -8.90
N ILE A 86 -45.01 -39.06 -9.16
CA ILE A 86 -45.46 -37.66 -9.11
C ILE A 86 -46.46 -37.39 -10.23
N VAL A 87 -46.15 -37.83 -11.46
CA VAL A 87 -47.05 -37.72 -12.61
C VAL A 87 -48.36 -38.45 -12.35
N ALA A 88 -48.30 -39.69 -11.82
CA ALA A 88 -49.49 -40.45 -11.46
C ALA A 88 -50.31 -39.78 -10.34
N ALA A 89 -49.66 -39.16 -9.36
CA ALA A 89 -50.33 -38.49 -8.25
C ALA A 89 -51.08 -37.20 -8.66
N LEU A 90 -50.67 -36.57 -9.77
CA LEU A 90 -51.29 -35.34 -10.30
C LEU A 90 -52.09 -35.59 -11.59
N ASP A 91 -52.33 -36.86 -11.92
CA ASP A 91 -53.12 -37.24 -13.09
C ASP A 91 -54.54 -36.63 -13.02
N GLY A 92 -54.99 -36.09 -14.15
CA GLY A 92 -56.24 -35.34 -14.25
C GLY A 92 -56.23 -33.92 -13.64
N ARG A 93 -55.16 -33.48 -12.98
CA ARG A 93 -55.01 -32.08 -12.47
C ARG A 93 -54.02 -31.25 -13.27
N GLN A 94 -52.89 -31.85 -13.65
CA GLN A 94 -51.82 -31.19 -14.41
C GLN A 94 -51.33 -32.11 -15.54
N PRO A 95 -51.07 -31.62 -16.76
CA PRO A 95 -50.49 -32.43 -17.83
C PRO A 95 -49.06 -32.91 -17.49
N ALA A 96 -48.75 -34.17 -17.80
CA ALA A 96 -47.42 -34.75 -17.53
C ALA A 96 -46.26 -33.93 -18.16
N ALA A 97 -46.46 -33.42 -19.38
CA ALA A 97 -45.46 -32.60 -20.07
C ALA A 97 -45.17 -31.27 -19.34
N ASP A 98 -46.19 -30.67 -18.72
CA ASP A 98 -46.03 -29.43 -17.95
C ASP A 98 -45.33 -29.69 -16.61
N LEU A 99 -45.60 -30.84 -15.98
CA LEU A 99 -44.89 -31.29 -14.77
C LEU A 99 -43.40 -31.52 -15.05
N ASP A 100 -43.07 -32.21 -16.15
CA ASP A 100 -41.68 -32.43 -16.56
C ASP A 100 -40.97 -31.12 -16.87
N ALA A 101 -41.63 -30.21 -17.61
CA ALA A 101 -41.08 -28.89 -17.92
C ALA A 101 -40.86 -28.06 -16.65
N ALA A 102 -41.76 -28.16 -15.66
CA ALA A 102 -41.61 -27.49 -14.38
C ALA A 102 -40.45 -28.06 -13.57
N VAL A 103 -40.29 -29.39 -13.49
CA VAL A 103 -39.14 -30.04 -12.83
C VAL A 103 -37.83 -29.58 -13.48
N VAL A 104 -37.73 -29.60 -14.81
CA VAL A 104 -36.55 -29.10 -15.55
C VAL A 104 -36.28 -27.63 -15.27
N SER A 105 -37.32 -26.79 -15.21
CA SER A 105 -37.21 -25.36 -14.90
C SER A 105 -36.74 -25.11 -13.47
N LEU A 106 -37.27 -25.87 -12.50
CA LEU A 106 -36.91 -25.78 -11.09
C LEU A 106 -35.48 -26.29 -10.84
N SER A 107 -35.05 -27.37 -11.50
CA SER A 107 -33.69 -27.92 -11.38
C SER A 107 -32.66 -26.99 -12.01
N ALA A 108 -32.94 -26.43 -13.19
CA ALA A 108 -32.09 -25.42 -13.83
C ALA A 108 -31.90 -24.15 -12.98
N LYS A 109 -32.90 -23.80 -12.17
CA LYS A 109 -32.83 -22.71 -11.20
C LYS A 109 -32.19 -23.11 -9.86
N GLY A 110 -31.88 -24.38 -9.65
CA GLY A 110 -31.34 -24.91 -8.39
C GLY A 110 -32.34 -24.96 -7.25
N TYR A 111 -33.65 -24.89 -7.53
CA TYR A 111 -34.68 -24.94 -6.50
C TYR A 111 -34.98 -26.36 -6.03
N ILE A 112 -34.64 -27.35 -6.85
CA ILE A 112 -34.77 -28.78 -6.53
C ILE A 112 -33.45 -29.49 -6.81
N VAL A 113 -33.24 -30.61 -6.13
CA VAL A 113 -32.06 -31.47 -6.23
C VAL A 113 -32.48 -32.94 -6.24
N SER A 114 -31.54 -33.83 -6.56
CA SER A 114 -31.76 -35.26 -6.37
C SER A 114 -31.79 -35.62 -4.88
N ALA A 115 -32.74 -36.45 -4.48
CA ALA A 115 -32.82 -37.01 -3.12
C ALA A 115 -31.85 -38.19 -2.88
N GLY A 116 -30.98 -38.51 -3.83
CA GLY A 116 -30.05 -39.65 -3.80
C GLY A 116 -28.81 -39.46 -2.92
N HIS A 117 -28.94 -38.78 -1.77
CA HIS A 117 -27.82 -38.49 -0.86
C HIS A 117 -28.06 -39.05 0.55
N GLY A 118 -26.99 -39.30 1.30
CA GLY A 118 -27.01 -39.81 2.67
C GLY A 118 -26.97 -38.73 3.77
N MET A 119 -26.80 -37.46 3.42
CA MET A 119 -26.74 -36.35 4.40
C MET A 119 -28.05 -36.13 5.17
N ASP A 120 -27.93 -35.82 6.46
CA ASP A 120 -29.03 -35.31 7.26
C ASP A 120 -29.50 -33.93 6.75
N GLN A 121 -30.73 -33.55 7.13
CA GLN A 121 -31.36 -32.35 6.62
C GLN A 121 -30.58 -31.07 6.95
N SER A 122 -30.01 -30.95 8.14
CA SER A 122 -29.29 -29.75 8.57
C SER A 122 -27.99 -29.58 7.80
N ARG A 123 -27.22 -30.66 7.61
CA ARG A 123 -25.99 -30.66 6.82
C ARG A 123 -26.25 -30.44 5.34
N ALA A 124 -27.29 -31.05 4.79
CA ALA A 124 -27.72 -30.85 3.41
C ALA A 124 -28.17 -29.39 3.15
N ALA A 125 -28.88 -28.79 4.12
CA ALA A 125 -29.28 -27.38 4.07
C ALA A 125 -28.06 -26.44 4.12
N TYR A 126 -27.08 -26.72 4.96
CA TYR A 126 -25.84 -25.95 5.02
C TYR A 126 -25.11 -25.91 3.67
N TRP A 127 -24.94 -27.04 3.00
CA TRP A 127 -24.23 -27.04 1.71
C TRP A 127 -25.04 -26.40 0.59
N SER A 128 -26.35 -26.66 0.56
CA SER A 128 -27.21 -26.06 -0.45
C SER A 128 -27.35 -24.55 -0.30
N SER A 129 -27.26 -24.00 0.92
CA SER A 129 -27.20 -22.53 1.12
C SER A 129 -25.87 -21.91 0.67
N LEU A 130 -24.80 -22.71 0.58
CA LEU A 130 -23.51 -22.33 -0.02
C LEU A 130 -23.48 -22.57 -1.54
N GLY A 131 -24.61 -22.96 -2.15
CA GLY A 131 -24.72 -23.17 -3.59
C GLY A 131 -24.24 -24.54 -4.08
N ALA A 132 -24.10 -25.53 -3.20
CA ALA A 132 -23.70 -26.90 -3.56
C ALA A 132 -24.79 -27.93 -3.25
N SER A 133 -25.12 -28.79 -4.22
CA SER A 133 -26.07 -29.89 -3.99
C SER A 133 -25.47 -30.94 -3.04
N PRO A 134 -26.29 -31.63 -2.22
CA PRO A 134 -25.78 -32.66 -1.33
C PRO A 134 -25.06 -33.81 -2.06
N CYS A 135 -25.57 -34.23 -3.22
CA CYS A 135 -24.95 -35.24 -4.08
C CYS A 135 -23.54 -34.82 -4.53
N TRP A 136 -23.37 -33.55 -4.95
CA TRP A 136 -22.07 -33.00 -5.31
C TRP A 136 -21.09 -33.07 -4.14
N VAL A 137 -21.55 -32.68 -2.95
CA VAL A 137 -20.70 -32.66 -1.75
C VAL A 137 -20.24 -34.08 -1.39
N GLU A 138 -21.13 -35.06 -1.36
CA GLU A 138 -20.76 -36.46 -1.08
C GLU A 138 -19.74 -36.99 -2.10
N GLN A 139 -19.97 -36.73 -3.39
CA GLN A 139 -19.06 -37.13 -4.46
C GLN A 139 -17.68 -36.48 -4.28
N ARG A 140 -17.62 -35.18 -3.97
CA ARG A 140 -16.35 -34.46 -3.77
C ARG A 140 -15.59 -34.93 -2.53
N LEU A 141 -16.29 -35.15 -1.41
CA LEU A 141 -15.66 -35.62 -0.18
C LEU A 141 -15.18 -37.07 -0.31
N ALA A 142 -15.92 -37.93 -1.01
CA ALA A 142 -15.50 -39.30 -1.28
C ALA A 142 -14.27 -39.37 -2.20
N ALA A 143 -14.14 -38.43 -3.14
CA ALA A 143 -13.03 -38.35 -4.08
C ALA A 143 -11.80 -37.60 -3.54
N SER A 144 -11.89 -36.99 -2.35
CA SER A 144 -10.83 -36.14 -1.82
C SER A 144 -10.26 -36.68 -0.52
N ARG A 145 -8.95 -36.49 -0.32
CA ARG A 145 -8.26 -36.81 0.93
C ARG A 145 -7.44 -35.63 1.41
N VAL A 146 -7.36 -35.45 2.73
CA VAL A 146 -6.55 -34.42 3.38
C VAL A 146 -5.39 -35.07 4.12
N ALA A 147 -4.17 -34.62 3.88
CA ALA A 147 -3.03 -34.94 4.74
C ALA A 147 -2.86 -33.84 5.79
N VAL A 148 -2.67 -34.21 7.06
CA VAL A 148 -2.46 -33.23 8.15
C VAL A 148 -1.12 -33.51 8.84
N THR A 149 -0.33 -32.47 9.07
CA THR A 149 0.97 -32.55 9.77
C THR A 149 1.06 -31.48 10.86
N GLY A 150 1.75 -31.79 11.96
CA GLY A 150 1.91 -30.86 13.10
C GLY A 150 0.68 -30.70 14.01
N ASP A 151 -0.41 -31.44 13.74
CA ASP A 151 -1.64 -31.42 14.53
C ASP A 151 -1.54 -32.31 15.78
N ASP A 152 -2.27 -31.96 16.83
CA ASP A 152 -2.40 -32.76 18.06
C ASP A 152 -3.60 -33.72 18.02
N GLY A 153 -4.15 -33.95 16.82
CA GLY A 153 -5.31 -34.79 16.53
C GLY A 153 -6.65 -34.05 16.56
N ARG A 154 -6.70 -32.77 16.98
CA ARG A 154 -7.94 -31.98 17.00
C ARG A 154 -8.45 -31.70 15.59
N LEU A 155 -7.58 -31.24 14.70
CA LEU A 155 -7.99 -30.91 13.34
C LEU A 155 -8.46 -32.16 12.60
N VAL A 156 -7.74 -33.28 12.74
CA VAL A 156 -8.13 -34.57 12.15
C VAL A 156 -9.54 -34.98 12.59
N ARG A 157 -9.83 -34.96 13.89
CA ARG A 157 -11.16 -35.30 14.42
C ARG A 157 -12.28 -34.44 13.83
N HIS A 158 -12.05 -33.14 13.69
CA HIS A 158 -13.05 -32.23 13.12
C HIS A 158 -13.24 -32.41 11.60
N LEU A 159 -12.19 -32.75 10.87
CA LEU A 159 -12.27 -33.06 9.44
C LEU A 159 -13.07 -34.34 9.20
N GLU A 160 -12.80 -35.40 9.98
CA GLU A 160 -13.54 -36.67 9.91
C GLU A 160 -15.00 -36.51 10.32
N ALA A 161 -15.28 -35.76 11.39
CA ALA A 161 -16.65 -35.42 11.80
C ALA A 161 -17.40 -34.62 10.71
N SER A 162 -16.66 -33.87 9.87
CA SER A 162 -17.20 -33.14 8.72
C SER A 162 -17.26 -33.99 7.44
N GLY A 163 -16.93 -35.28 7.53
CA GLY A 163 -17.01 -36.28 6.47
C GLY A 163 -15.85 -36.28 5.47
N ALA A 164 -14.74 -35.60 5.78
CA ALA A 164 -13.54 -35.67 4.94
C ALA A 164 -12.70 -36.91 5.28
N SER A 165 -12.09 -37.52 4.26
CA SER A 165 -11.11 -38.59 4.46
C SER A 165 -9.75 -37.98 4.81
N VAL A 166 -9.10 -38.47 5.88
CA VAL A 166 -7.77 -37.99 6.30
C VAL A 166 -6.73 -39.10 6.12
N GLY A 167 -5.59 -38.79 5.49
CA GLY A 167 -4.50 -39.74 5.31
C GLY A 167 -3.35 -39.17 4.46
N PRO A 168 -2.16 -39.79 4.52
CA PRO A 168 -0.96 -39.26 3.85
C PRO A 168 -0.87 -39.59 2.35
N ASP A 169 -1.56 -40.62 1.90
CA ASP A 169 -1.45 -41.12 0.51
C ASP A 169 -2.31 -40.31 -0.46
N ASP A 170 -1.69 -39.77 -1.52
CA ASP A 170 -2.34 -38.99 -2.59
C ASP A 170 -3.37 -37.94 -2.09
N PRO A 171 -2.95 -36.99 -1.23
CA PRO A 171 -3.88 -36.01 -0.65
C PRO A 171 -4.25 -34.94 -1.69
N ALA A 172 -5.55 -34.65 -1.79
CA ALA A 172 -6.08 -33.49 -2.51
C ALA A 172 -5.69 -32.16 -1.87
N LEU A 173 -5.34 -32.16 -0.58
CA LEU A 173 -4.78 -31.00 0.13
C LEU A 173 -3.87 -31.47 1.27
N THR A 174 -2.69 -30.88 1.41
CA THR A 174 -1.88 -31.02 2.64
C THR A 174 -2.07 -29.82 3.56
N VAL A 175 -2.38 -30.04 4.83
CA VAL A 175 -2.51 -29.01 5.85
C VAL A 175 -1.38 -29.14 6.86
N ILE A 176 -0.73 -28.02 7.17
CA ILE A 176 0.36 -27.95 8.14
C ILE A 176 -0.05 -27.04 9.27
N VAL A 177 -0.19 -27.63 10.46
CA VAL A 177 -0.37 -26.90 11.71
C VAL A 177 1.01 -26.45 12.18
N CYS A 178 1.16 -25.15 12.46
CA CYS A 178 2.42 -24.50 12.78
C CYS A 178 2.23 -23.45 13.88
N ASP A 179 3.33 -23.05 14.51
CA ASP A 179 3.35 -21.99 15.52
C ASP A 179 3.62 -20.62 14.90
N ASP A 180 4.30 -20.59 13.74
CA ASP A 180 4.57 -19.38 12.97
C ASP A 180 4.57 -19.67 11.46
N TYR A 181 3.94 -18.78 10.68
CA TYR A 181 3.96 -18.84 9.22
C TYR A 181 5.36 -18.56 8.63
N LEU A 182 6.27 -18.01 9.42
CA LEU A 182 7.64 -17.69 9.02
C LEU A 182 8.67 -18.77 9.36
N GLU A 183 8.26 -19.94 9.87
CA GLU A 183 9.16 -21.05 10.16
C GLU A 183 10.03 -21.43 8.94
N GLU A 184 11.36 -21.50 9.10
CA GLU A 184 12.30 -21.70 7.98
C GLU A 184 12.07 -23.01 7.22
N ARG A 185 11.71 -24.10 7.92
CA ARG A 185 11.39 -25.40 7.32
C ARG A 185 10.28 -25.32 6.25
N LEU A 186 9.42 -24.30 6.31
CA LEU A 186 8.33 -24.12 5.35
C LEU A 186 8.83 -23.70 3.97
N ALA A 187 10.06 -23.18 3.85
CA ALA A 187 10.68 -22.90 2.56
C ALA A 187 10.92 -24.19 1.76
N GLU A 188 11.44 -25.23 2.41
CA GLU A 188 11.66 -26.56 1.81
C GLU A 188 10.32 -27.22 1.42
N VAL A 189 9.33 -27.12 2.30
CA VAL A 189 7.98 -27.61 2.00
C VAL A 189 7.39 -26.89 0.78
N ASN A 190 7.50 -25.56 0.74
CA ASN A 190 7.01 -24.78 -0.39
C ASN A 190 7.67 -25.22 -1.70
N GLN A 191 8.99 -25.43 -1.69
CA GLN A 191 9.72 -25.88 -2.86
C GLN A 191 9.24 -27.26 -3.34
N GLY A 192 9.18 -28.25 -2.44
CA GLY A 192 8.73 -29.59 -2.78
C GLY A 192 7.28 -29.62 -3.28
N ARG A 193 6.41 -28.76 -2.76
CA ARG A 193 5.01 -28.65 -3.22
C ARG A 193 4.88 -27.98 -4.58
N LEU A 194 5.70 -26.98 -4.88
CA LEU A 194 5.78 -26.35 -6.21
C LEU A 194 6.31 -27.32 -7.27
N GLU A 195 7.26 -28.19 -6.91
CA GLU A 195 7.79 -29.24 -7.81
C GLU A 195 6.76 -30.34 -8.06
N ALA A 196 6.00 -30.72 -7.05
CA ALA A 196 4.94 -31.72 -7.16
C ALA A 196 3.64 -31.18 -7.78
N GLY A 197 3.48 -29.86 -7.96
CA GLY A 197 2.22 -29.24 -8.38
C GLY A 197 1.08 -29.50 -7.39
N ALA A 198 1.40 -29.71 -6.10
CA ALA A 198 0.47 -30.20 -5.09
C ALA A 198 0.00 -29.07 -4.15
N PRO A 199 -1.32 -28.93 -3.92
CA PRO A 199 -1.84 -27.88 -3.07
C PRO A 199 -1.58 -28.14 -1.59
N TRP A 200 -1.35 -27.06 -0.84
CA TRP A 200 -1.16 -27.13 0.61
C TRP A 200 -1.58 -25.84 1.32
N MET A 201 -1.79 -25.92 2.63
CA MET A 201 -2.32 -24.82 3.44
C MET A 201 -1.62 -24.78 4.81
N LEU A 202 -1.48 -23.57 5.35
CA LEU A 202 -1.02 -23.34 6.71
C LEU A 202 -2.19 -23.08 7.68
N VAL A 203 -1.99 -23.51 8.92
CA VAL A 203 -2.87 -23.22 10.07
C VAL A 203 -1.99 -22.86 11.27
N ARG A 204 -2.21 -21.69 11.85
CA ARG A 204 -1.66 -21.26 13.14
C ARG A 204 -2.83 -21.06 14.11
N PRO A 205 -3.20 -22.08 14.89
CA PRO A 205 -4.43 -22.06 15.70
C PRO A 205 -4.25 -21.35 17.05
N ARG A 206 -3.00 -21.12 17.48
CA ARG A 206 -2.64 -20.47 18.75
C ARG A 206 -2.41 -18.97 18.59
N GLY A 207 -2.55 -18.24 19.69
CA GLY A 207 -2.41 -16.79 19.76
C GLY A 207 -3.75 -16.06 19.93
N ILE A 208 -3.68 -14.76 20.22
CA ILE A 208 -4.89 -13.90 20.26
C ILE A 208 -5.49 -13.67 18.87
N GLU A 209 -4.68 -13.87 17.84
CA GLU A 209 -5.07 -13.77 16.43
C GLU A 209 -4.59 -15.02 15.69
N PRO A 210 -5.35 -16.14 15.76
CA PRO A 210 -5.10 -17.31 14.94
C PRO A 210 -5.24 -17.02 13.44
N LEU A 211 -4.45 -17.72 12.63
CA LEU A 211 -4.43 -17.59 11.17
C LEU A 211 -4.68 -18.94 10.53
N PHE A 212 -5.39 -18.95 9.41
CA PHE A 212 -5.50 -20.13 8.56
C PHE A 212 -5.69 -19.71 7.10
N GLY A 213 -5.12 -20.49 6.18
CA GLY A 213 -5.05 -20.13 4.76
C GLY A 213 -3.78 -19.33 4.44
N PRO A 214 -3.56 -18.97 3.16
CA PRO A 214 -4.35 -19.41 2.02
C PRO A 214 -4.06 -20.88 1.69
N VAL A 215 -4.78 -21.41 0.71
CA VAL A 215 -4.36 -22.61 -0.01
C VAL A 215 -3.36 -22.20 -1.10
N PHE A 216 -2.11 -22.65 -0.97
CA PHE A 216 -1.08 -22.53 -2.01
C PHE A 216 -1.27 -23.66 -3.03
N ARG A 217 -1.55 -23.34 -4.29
CA ARG A 217 -2.04 -24.32 -5.29
C ARG A 217 -0.96 -25.20 -5.95
N GLY A 218 0.32 -24.90 -5.79
CA GLY A 218 1.43 -25.65 -6.41
C GLY A 218 1.62 -25.39 -7.92
N ASP A 219 0.57 -25.00 -8.64
CA ASP A 219 0.52 -24.75 -10.10
C ASP A 219 1.34 -23.55 -10.64
N ARG A 220 2.06 -22.83 -9.77
CA ARG A 220 2.83 -21.60 -10.07
C ARG A 220 2.01 -20.43 -10.63
N GLU A 221 0.72 -20.60 -10.89
CA GLU A 221 -0.21 -19.53 -11.28
C GLU A 221 -0.73 -18.76 -10.07
N GLY A 222 -0.89 -19.44 -8.92
CA GLY A 222 -1.23 -18.82 -7.63
C GLY A 222 -0.02 -18.28 -6.86
N PRO A 223 -0.24 -17.55 -5.75
CA PRO A 223 0.84 -17.21 -4.82
C PRO A 223 1.43 -18.46 -4.17
N CYS A 224 2.74 -18.47 -3.95
CA CYS A 224 3.40 -19.46 -3.11
C CYS A 224 3.66 -18.91 -1.70
N TRP A 225 4.21 -19.73 -0.80
CA TRP A 225 4.55 -19.31 0.55
C TRP A 225 5.54 -18.14 0.56
N THR A 226 6.56 -18.15 -0.32
CA THR A 226 7.53 -17.06 -0.43
C THR A 226 6.88 -15.72 -0.84
N CYS A 227 5.79 -15.76 -1.62
CA CYS A 227 5.00 -14.57 -1.94
C CYS A 227 4.40 -13.96 -0.68
N LEU A 228 3.78 -14.80 0.17
CA LEU A 228 3.17 -14.39 1.43
C LEU A 228 4.22 -13.91 2.45
N THR A 229 5.25 -14.71 2.70
CA THR A 229 6.21 -14.43 3.78
C THR A 229 7.12 -13.25 3.48
N SER A 230 7.35 -12.92 2.21
CA SER A 230 7.98 -11.65 1.84
C SER A 230 7.20 -10.45 2.35
N ARG A 231 5.87 -10.53 2.45
CA ARG A 231 5.01 -9.45 2.96
C ARG A 231 4.95 -9.48 4.48
N LEU A 232 4.72 -10.64 5.10
CA LEU A 232 4.68 -10.77 6.58
C LEU A 232 5.97 -10.29 7.25
N ARG A 233 7.14 -10.63 6.70
CA ARG A 233 8.43 -10.21 7.27
C ARG A 233 8.56 -8.70 7.39
N ASN A 234 7.97 -7.95 6.45
CA ASN A 234 7.99 -6.48 6.49
C ASN A 234 7.12 -5.90 7.60
N HIS A 235 6.08 -6.62 8.05
CA HIS A 235 5.21 -6.20 9.15
C HIS A 235 5.73 -6.63 10.52
N GLN A 236 6.81 -7.41 10.58
CA GLN A 236 7.39 -7.95 11.81
C GLN A 236 8.77 -7.35 12.14
N GLU A 237 8.96 -6.04 11.96
CA GLU A 237 10.26 -5.37 12.19
C GLU A 237 10.86 -5.70 13.56
N VAL A 238 10.05 -5.69 14.63
CA VAL A 238 10.52 -6.04 15.99
C VAL A 238 11.00 -7.49 16.07
N HIS A 239 10.28 -8.43 15.46
CA HIS A 239 10.68 -9.83 15.49
C HIS A 239 11.91 -10.08 14.64
N GLY A 240 12.04 -9.37 13.50
CA GLY A 240 13.26 -9.38 12.70
C GLY A 240 14.47 -8.89 13.50
N PHE A 241 14.31 -7.79 14.24
CA PHE A 241 15.34 -7.30 15.16
C PHE A 241 15.67 -8.32 16.26
N LEU A 242 14.67 -8.93 16.89
CA LEU A 242 14.88 -9.94 17.92
C LEU A 242 15.61 -11.18 17.38
N ARG A 243 15.24 -11.67 16.20
CA ARG A 243 15.95 -12.76 15.51
C ARG A 243 17.41 -12.41 15.25
N HIS A 244 17.69 -11.16 14.87
CA HIS A 244 19.06 -10.70 14.65
C HIS A 244 19.89 -10.69 15.95
N VAL A 245 19.33 -10.18 17.04
CA VAL A 245 20.06 -10.02 18.32
C VAL A 245 20.18 -11.33 19.09
N ALA A 246 19.16 -12.19 19.06
CA ALA A 246 19.04 -13.37 19.93
C ALA A 246 18.93 -14.70 19.16
N GLY A 247 19.04 -14.69 17.83
CA GLY A 247 18.83 -15.87 16.98
C GLY A 247 17.35 -16.27 16.89
N GLU A 248 17.08 -17.41 16.25
CA GLU A 248 15.71 -17.91 16.03
C GLU A 248 14.95 -18.19 17.34
N ASP A 249 15.64 -18.51 18.43
CA ASP A 249 15.03 -18.68 19.77
C ASP A 249 14.48 -17.37 20.35
N GLY A 250 14.94 -16.21 19.84
CA GLY A 250 14.42 -14.89 20.19
C GLY A 250 13.13 -14.51 19.46
N ALA A 251 12.72 -15.27 18.43
CA ALA A 251 11.49 -15.01 17.71
C ALA A 251 10.27 -15.29 18.60
N PHE A 252 9.47 -14.27 18.90
CA PHE A 252 8.23 -14.47 19.65
C PHE A 252 7.26 -15.33 18.85
N LYS A 253 6.84 -16.44 19.44
CA LYS A 253 5.81 -17.34 18.93
C LYS A 253 4.51 -17.12 19.67
N ALA A 254 3.39 -17.05 18.97
CA ALA A 254 2.11 -16.84 19.60
C ALA A 254 1.68 -18.08 20.39
N PHE A 255 1.54 -17.95 21.72
CA PHE A 255 1.30 -19.11 22.60
C PHE A 255 -0.03 -19.06 23.38
N ALA A 256 -0.78 -17.96 23.29
CA ALA A 256 -2.07 -17.85 23.99
C ALA A 256 -3.04 -18.95 23.51
N ALA A 257 -3.64 -19.67 24.45
CA ALA A 257 -4.55 -20.77 24.15
C ALA A 257 -5.56 -20.95 25.29
N GLU A 258 -6.83 -20.65 25.01
CA GLU A 258 -7.96 -21.01 25.87
C GLU A 258 -8.61 -22.28 25.29
N PRO A 259 -8.66 -23.41 26.01
CA PRO A 259 -9.09 -24.70 25.45
C PRO A 259 -10.43 -24.67 24.72
N ALA A 260 -11.45 -24.00 25.26
CA ALA A 260 -12.77 -23.91 24.62
C ALA A 260 -12.73 -23.12 23.31
N VAL A 261 -11.95 -22.04 23.27
CA VAL A 261 -11.74 -21.24 22.05
C VAL A 261 -10.97 -22.05 21.01
N LEU A 262 -9.95 -22.79 21.43
CA LEU A 262 -9.13 -23.59 20.55
C LEU A 262 -9.93 -24.72 19.87
N GLU A 263 -10.77 -25.44 20.62
CA GLU A 263 -11.68 -26.45 20.03
C GLU A 263 -12.64 -25.81 19.00
N ALA A 264 -13.24 -24.66 19.33
CA ALA A 264 -14.12 -23.96 18.40
C ALA A 264 -13.38 -23.53 17.11
N LEU A 265 -12.15 -23.02 17.24
CA LEU A 265 -11.32 -22.64 16.10
C LEU A 265 -10.97 -23.83 15.21
N TYR A 266 -10.59 -24.97 15.77
CA TYR A 266 -10.32 -26.17 14.96
C TYR A 266 -11.56 -26.64 14.21
N GLY A 267 -12.74 -26.56 14.80
CA GLY A 267 -14.01 -26.81 14.12
C GLY A 267 -14.24 -25.85 12.93
N LEU A 268 -14.00 -24.55 13.12
CA LEU A 268 -14.10 -23.55 12.05
C LEU A 268 -13.08 -23.77 10.93
N ILE A 269 -11.83 -24.06 11.29
CA ILE A 269 -10.74 -24.33 10.34
C ILE A 269 -11.05 -25.57 9.51
N ALA A 270 -11.51 -26.65 10.15
CA ALA A 270 -11.93 -27.87 9.45
C ALA A 270 -13.07 -27.57 8.47
N ALA A 271 -14.06 -26.79 8.88
CA ALA A 271 -15.17 -26.40 8.00
C ALA A 271 -14.68 -25.63 6.75
N GLU A 272 -13.70 -24.71 6.90
CA GLU A 272 -13.13 -23.98 5.77
C GLU A 272 -12.29 -24.85 4.84
N ILE A 273 -11.54 -25.82 5.38
CA ILE A 273 -10.84 -26.83 4.58
C ILE A 273 -11.84 -27.66 3.75
N VAL A 274 -12.90 -28.14 4.39
CA VAL A 274 -13.95 -28.93 3.72
C VAL A 274 -14.69 -28.09 2.67
N LYS A 275 -14.97 -26.82 2.94
CA LYS A 275 -15.51 -25.89 1.94
C LYS A 275 -14.59 -25.80 0.72
N TRP A 276 -13.28 -25.73 0.92
CA TRP A 276 -12.33 -25.68 -0.20
C TRP A 276 -12.37 -26.96 -1.04
N LEU A 277 -12.43 -28.15 -0.44
CA LEU A 277 -12.56 -29.41 -1.19
C LEU A 277 -13.82 -29.48 -2.08
N VAL A 278 -14.92 -28.89 -1.59
CA VAL A 278 -16.25 -28.92 -2.21
C VAL A 278 -16.46 -27.79 -3.21
N LEU A 279 -16.06 -26.57 -2.87
CA LEU A 279 -16.35 -25.34 -3.61
C LEU A 279 -15.17 -24.85 -4.48
N ASP A 280 -13.96 -25.32 -4.16
CA ASP A 280 -12.69 -24.95 -4.77
C ASP A 280 -12.46 -23.42 -4.73
N ALA A 281 -12.31 -22.75 -5.89
CA ALA A 281 -12.01 -21.32 -5.97
C ALA A 281 -13.05 -20.39 -5.32
N ALA A 282 -14.26 -20.89 -5.03
CA ALA A 282 -15.29 -20.13 -4.32
C ALA A 282 -15.13 -20.16 -2.79
N ALA A 283 -14.25 -21.00 -2.24
CA ALA A 283 -13.99 -21.04 -0.81
C ALA A 283 -13.15 -19.84 -0.35
N PRO A 284 -13.47 -19.22 0.81
CA PRO A 284 -12.75 -18.04 1.31
C PRO A 284 -11.23 -18.23 1.42
N VAL A 285 -10.78 -19.40 1.88
CA VAL A 285 -9.35 -19.73 2.07
C VAL A 285 -8.58 -19.97 0.76
N HIS A 286 -9.23 -19.99 -0.42
CA HIS A 286 -8.56 -20.31 -1.69
C HIS A 286 -7.41 -19.34 -2.00
N GLU A 287 -7.59 -18.03 -1.81
CA GLU A 287 -6.53 -17.02 -2.01
C GLU A 287 -6.27 -16.15 -0.76
N GLN A 288 -6.92 -16.43 0.37
CA GLN A 288 -6.91 -15.54 1.52
C GLN A 288 -6.35 -16.22 2.76
N VAL A 289 -5.54 -15.48 3.51
CA VAL A 289 -5.35 -15.76 4.94
C VAL A 289 -6.55 -15.17 5.67
N ILE A 290 -7.18 -15.97 6.52
CA ILE A 290 -8.20 -15.50 7.45
C ILE A 290 -7.53 -15.35 8.81
N ALA A 291 -7.68 -14.16 9.40
CA ALA A 291 -7.27 -13.86 10.76
C ALA A 291 -8.50 -13.70 11.64
N MET A 292 -8.49 -14.32 12.82
CA MET A 292 -9.58 -14.19 13.79
C MET A 292 -9.03 -13.64 15.10
N ASN A 293 -9.37 -12.41 15.46
CA ASN A 293 -9.04 -11.87 16.76
C ASN A 293 -10.01 -12.41 17.80
N VAL A 294 -9.56 -13.37 18.62
CA VAL A 294 -10.44 -14.02 19.61
C VAL A 294 -10.71 -13.14 20.84
N GLY A 295 -9.92 -12.08 21.04
CA GLY A 295 -10.14 -11.11 22.10
C GLY A 295 -11.25 -10.11 21.79
N THR A 296 -11.38 -9.70 20.53
CA THR A 296 -12.41 -8.75 20.07
C THR A 296 -13.55 -9.40 19.29
N PHE A 297 -13.44 -10.70 19.00
CA PHE A 297 -14.35 -11.47 18.16
C PHE A 297 -14.51 -10.88 16.75
N ALA A 298 -13.43 -10.32 16.21
CA ALA A 298 -13.38 -9.77 14.85
C ALA A 298 -12.63 -10.72 13.90
N SER A 299 -13.05 -10.79 12.64
CA SER A 299 -12.33 -11.51 11.59
C SER A 299 -11.90 -10.56 10.47
N SER A 300 -10.73 -10.81 9.88
CA SER A 300 -10.24 -10.10 8.70
C SER A 300 -9.72 -11.07 7.64
N HIS A 301 -9.85 -10.64 6.39
CA HIS A 301 -9.51 -11.44 5.20
C HIS A 301 -8.37 -10.76 4.46
N HIS A 302 -7.30 -11.50 4.23
CA HIS A 302 -6.06 -10.98 3.65
C HIS A 302 -5.73 -11.75 2.37
N ARG A 303 -6.12 -11.19 1.22
CA ARG A 303 -5.80 -11.78 -0.08
C ARG A 303 -4.28 -11.83 -0.28
N VAL A 304 -3.77 -12.99 -0.64
CA VAL A 304 -2.35 -13.21 -0.93
C VAL A 304 -2.13 -13.02 -2.43
N MET A 305 -1.21 -12.12 -2.76
CA MET A 305 -0.90 -11.78 -4.16
C MET A 305 0.30 -12.60 -4.63
N ARG A 306 0.23 -13.15 -5.83
CA ARG A 306 1.40 -13.72 -6.50
C ARG A 306 2.37 -12.59 -6.84
N ARG A 307 3.63 -12.75 -6.44
CA ARG A 307 4.69 -11.85 -6.86
C ARG A 307 5.28 -12.39 -8.17
N THR A 308 5.19 -11.61 -9.24
CA THR A 308 5.70 -12.02 -10.56
C THR A 308 7.21 -12.21 -10.54
N GLN A 309 7.93 -11.43 -9.74
CA GLN A 309 9.36 -11.54 -9.48
C GLN A 309 9.70 -12.42 -8.24
N CYS A 310 8.82 -13.33 -7.84
CA CYS A 310 9.12 -14.25 -6.72
C CYS A 310 10.28 -15.18 -7.07
N PRO A 311 11.32 -15.32 -6.22
CA PRO A 311 12.43 -16.24 -6.49
C PRO A 311 12.06 -17.72 -6.43
N ALA A 312 10.88 -18.09 -5.92
CA ALA A 312 10.43 -19.48 -5.82
C ALA A 312 9.45 -19.89 -6.94
N CYS A 313 8.46 -19.04 -7.24
CA CYS A 313 7.38 -19.36 -8.19
C CYS A 313 7.22 -18.34 -9.34
N GLY A 314 8.06 -17.31 -9.38
CA GLY A 314 7.98 -16.20 -10.32
C GLY A 314 8.81 -16.41 -11.59
N ASP A 315 8.98 -15.33 -12.34
CA ASP A 315 9.83 -15.24 -13.52
C ASP A 315 11.25 -14.84 -13.10
N GLU A 316 12.21 -15.71 -13.42
CA GLU A 316 13.62 -15.51 -13.15
C GLU A 316 14.18 -14.27 -13.85
N ALA A 317 13.66 -13.92 -15.03
CA ALA A 317 14.08 -12.73 -15.77
C ALA A 317 13.76 -11.41 -15.03
N LEU A 318 12.84 -11.44 -14.06
CA LEU A 318 12.43 -10.27 -13.29
C LEU A 318 13.15 -10.12 -11.95
N HIS A 319 13.84 -11.15 -11.45
CA HIS A 319 14.51 -11.09 -10.15
C HIS A 319 16.02 -11.37 -10.20
N ARG A 320 16.56 -11.74 -11.36
CA ARG A 320 18.00 -11.84 -11.56
C ARG A 320 18.66 -10.46 -11.50
N PRO A 321 19.71 -10.27 -10.68
CA PRO A 321 20.36 -8.98 -10.53
C PRO A 321 21.28 -8.60 -11.69
N ASP A 322 21.74 -9.58 -12.47
CA ASP A 322 22.60 -9.41 -13.64
C ASP A 322 21.80 -9.23 -14.96
N ARG A 323 20.48 -9.05 -14.86
CA ARG A 323 19.63 -8.81 -16.04
C ARG A 323 19.99 -7.48 -16.73
N PRO A 324 19.83 -7.40 -18.06
CA PRO A 324 20.17 -6.18 -18.79
C PRO A 324 19.26 -5.02 -18.34
N PRO A 325 19.81 -3.81 -18.13
CA PRO A 325 19.00 -2.66 -17.78
C PRO A 325 18.14 -2.21 -18.95
N VAL A 326 16.94 -1.74 -18.65
CA VAL A 326 15.98 -1.26 -19.65
C VAL A 326 16.13 0.25 -19.81
N ALA A 327 16.14 0.73 -21.05
CA ALA A 327 16.12 2.15 -21.36
C ALA A 327 14.76 2.74 -21.00
N LEU A 328 14.76 3.93 -20.38
CA LEU A 328 13.51 4.60 -20.03
C LEU A 328 12.98 5.38 -21.24
N HIS A 329 11.73 5.11 -21.60
CA HIS A 329 11.02 5.78 -22.69
C HIS A 329 9.80 6.50 -22.13
N LEU A 330 9.79 7.82 -22.23
CA LEU A 330 8.64 8.64 -21.83
C LEU A 330 7.47 8.40 -22.79
N GLN A 331 6.29 8.23 -22.23
CA GLN A 331 5.02 8.03 -22.92
C GLN A 331 4.08 9.22 -22.68
N SER A 332 3.06 9.35 -23.50
CA SER A 332 2.01 10.36 -23.28
C SER A 332 1.26 10.02 -21.98
N SER A 333 1.13 11.02 -21.10
CA SER A 333 0.43 10.94 -19.83
C SER A 333 -0.49 12.17 -19.68
N PRO A 334 -1.65 12.18 -20.36
CA PRO A 334 -2.58 13.30 -20.36
C PRO A 334 -3.07 13.64 -18.96
N LYS A 335 -3.15 14.94 -18.66
CA LYS A 335 -3.65 15.45 -17.38
C LYS A 335 -5.17 15.57 -17.44
N THR A 336 -5.85 14.96 -16.49
CA THR A 336 -7.33 14.99 -16.42
C THR A 336 -7.84 15.54 -15.09
N TYR A 337 -6.97 15.64 -14.08
CA TYR A 337 -7.31 16.05 -12.73
C TYR A 337 -6.26 17.01 -12.17
N TRP A 338 -6.70 18.05 -11.45
CA TRP A 338 -5.84 19.04 -10.81
C TRP A 338 -6.24 19.17 -9.34
N SER A 339 -5.27 19.08 -8.44
CA SER A 339 -5.47 19.28 -7.01
C SER A 339 -4.20 19.85 -6.36
N SER A 340 -4.23 19.99 -5.03
CA SER A 340 -3.06 20.30 -4.21
C SER A 340 -1.92 19.28 -4.34
N SER A 341 -2.15 18.09 -4.92
CA SER A 341 -1.06 17.15 -5.21
C SER A 341 -0.33 17.44 -6.52
N GLY A 342 -0.88 18.29 -7.40
CA GLY A 342 -0.38 18.49 -8.76
C GLY A 342 -1.44 18.23 -9.83
N ALA A 343 -1.00 18.32 -11.08
CA ALA A 343 -1.76 17.78 -12.22
C ALA A 343 -1.51 16.26 -12.33
N ARG A 344 -2.59 15.50 -12.51
CA ARG A 344 -2.61 14.03 -12.53
C ARG A 344 -3.48 13.49 -13.67
N SER A 345 -3.23 12.26 -14.06
CA SER A 345 -3.96 11.49 -15.08
C SER A 345 -5.29 10.94 -14.60
N VAL A 346 -5.46 10.78 -13.28
CA VAL A 346 -6.70 10.31 -12.65
C VAL A 346 -6.95 11.01 -11.30
N ALA A 347 -8.20 10.98 -10.84
CA ALA A 347 -8.60 11.44 -9.51
C ALA A 347 -8.04 10.53 -8.38
N PRO A 348 -7.87 11.05 -7.14
CA PRO A 348 -7.34 10.27 -6.02
C PRO A 348 -8.20 9.05 -5.67
N GLU A 349 -9.52 9.11 -5.83
CA GLU A 349 -10.44 7.99 -5.59
C GLU A 349 -10.16 6.81 -6.53
N ALA A 350 -9.81 7.08 -7.79
CA ALA A 350 -9.43 6.05 -8.75
C ALA A 350 -8.09 5.39 -8.37
N THR A 351 -7.13 6.21 -7.90
CA THR A 351 -5.85 5.70 -7.36
C THR A 351 -6.10 4.78 -6.17
N LEU A 352 -6.92 5.23 -5.21
CA LEU A 352 -7.30 4.43 -4.03
C LEU A 352 -8.02 3.14 -4.44
N ALA A 353 -8.98 3.19 -5.36
CA ALA A 353 -9.67 2.00 -5.85
C ALA A 353 -8.71 0.98 -6.48
N LYS A 354 -7.72 1.44 -7.24
CA LYS A 354 -6.70 0.57 -7.86
C LYS A 354 -5.81 -0.10 -6.82
N TYR A 355 -5.30 0.64 -5.83
CA TYR A 355 -4.21 0.15 -4.96
C TYR A 355 -4.58 -0.17 -3.51
N ARG A 356 -5.82 0.08 -3.05
CA ARG A 356 -6.24 -0.17 -1.65
C ARG A 356 -6.10 -1.64 -1.23
N HIS A 357 -6.13 -2.58 -2.18
CA HIS A 357 -5.88 -4.00 -1.93
C HIS A 357 -4.48 -4.30 -1.36
N LEU A 358 -3.53 -3.36 -1.47
CA LEU A 358 -2.19 -3.43 -0.90
C LEU A 358 -2.14 -3.06 0.60
N VAL A 359 -3.26 -2.60 1.18
CA VAL A 359 -3.40 -2.30 2.61
C VAL A 359 -3.84 -3.55 3.36
N SER A 360 -2.89 -4.22 4.02
CA SER A 360 -3.13 -5.44 4.80
C SER A 360 -1.92 -5.72 5.69
N PRO A 361 -2.09 -5.94 7.01
CA PRO A 361 -0.98 -6.20 7.95
C PRO A 361 -0.38 -7.61 7.81
N ILE A 362 -0.94 -8.44 6.94
CA ILE A 362 -0.48 -9.81 6.68
C ILE A 362 0.09 -9.87 5.26
N SER A 363 -0.75 -9.66 4.25
CA SER A 363 -0.42 -9.87 2.84
C SER A 363 -0.15 -8.60 2.03
N GLY A 364 -0.44 -7.43 2.61
CA GLY A 364 -0.23 -6.13 1.97
C GLY A 364 1.22 -5.67 2.10
N VAL A 365 1.55 -4.54 1.48
CA VAL A 365 2.81 -3.81 1.77
C VAL A 365 2.59 -2.66 2.76
N VAL A 366 1.34 -2.19 2.89
CA VAL A 366 0.96 -1.14 3.84
C VAL A 366 0.14 -1.80 4.95
N ALA A 367 0.59 -1.74 6.20
CA ALA A 367 -0.08 -2.44 7.29
C ALA A 367 -1.50 -1.90 7.59
N TRP A 368 -1.67 -0.59 7.51
CA TRP A 368 -2.92 0.12 7.78
C TRP A 368 -2.87 1.52 7.17
N LEU A 369 -4.04 2.13 6.96
CA LEU A 369 -4.22 3.48 6.43
C LEU A 369 -5.35 4.16 7.21
N LYS A 370 -5.09 5.30 7.87
CA LYS A 370 -6.04 5.94 8.80
C LYS A 370 -5.98 7.46 8.73
N CYS A 371 -7.14 8.11 8.81
CA CYS A 371 -7.25 9.55 9.06
C CYS A 371 -6.78 9.86 10.48
N THR A 372 -5.93 10.87 10.66
CA THR A 372 -5.43 11.30 11.98
C THR A 372 -6.05 12.61 12.45
N THR A 373 -6.74 13.33 11.57
CA THR A 373 -7.48 14.55 11.92
C THR A 373 -8.94 14.23 12.22
N ASP A 374 -9.62 15.14 12.92
CA ASP A 374 -11.04 15.02 13.24
C ASP A 374 -11.86 14.91 11.95
N GLU A 375 -12.80 13.96 11.90
CA GLU A 375 -13.64 13.75 10.73
C GLU A 375 -14.53 14.96 10.40
N SER A 376 -14.80 15.82 11.39
CA SER A 376 -15.57 17.05 11.23
C SER A 376 -14.73 18.24 10.74
N ASP A 377 -13.39 18.13 10.72
CA ASP A 377 -12.52 19.20 10.23
C ASP A 377 -12.54 19.24 8.69
N SER A 378 -13.12 20.31 8.15
CA SER A 378 -13.33 20.48 6.71
C SER A 378 -12.10 21.00 5.95
N TRP A 379 -11.02 21.37 6.65
CA TRP A 379 -9.85 22.01 6.04
C TRP A 379 -8.53 21.26 6.32
N LEU A 380 -8.37 20.70 7.53
CA LEU A 380 -7.15 19.98 7.91
C LEU A 380 -7.27 18.48 7.62
N HIS A 381 -6.63 18.01 6.54
CA HIS A 381 -6.65 16.60 6.14
C HIS A 381 -5.28 15.95 6.18
N VAL A 382 -5.06 15.09 7.18
CA VAL A 382 -3.83 14.29 7.32
C VAL A 382 -4.18 12.82 7.54
N HIS A 383 -3.56 11.95 6.75
CA HIS A 383 -3.68 10.50 6.87
C HIS A 383 -2.33 9.89 7.16
N TRP A 384 -2.31 8.80 7.93
CA TRP A 384 -1.10 8.05 8.22
C TRP A 384 -1.21 6.65 7.64
N ALA A 385 -0.09 6.09 7.21
CA ALA A 385 0.00 4.78 6.60
C ALA A 385 1.21 4.00 7.12
N GLY A 386 0.96 2.82 7.70
CA GLY A 386 1.95 1.79 8.03
C GLY A 386 3.24 2.25 8.72
N SER A 387 4.26 1.39 8.74
CA SER A 387 5.62 1.72 9.17
C SER A 387 6.49 2.11 7.97
N ASN A 388 7.43 3.04 8.15
CA ASN A 388 8.37 3.45 7.11
C ASN A 388 9.50 2.43 6.94
N LEU A 389 9.33 1.50 5.99
CA LEU A 389 10.28 0.41 5.73
C LEU A 389 11.65 0.90 5.22
N GLY A 390 11.79 2.16 4.83
CA GLY A 390 13.06 2.77 4.41
C GLY A 390 14.03 3.09 5.56
N VAL A 391 13.61 2.95 6.82
CA VAL A 391 14.39 3.32 8.02
C VAL A 391 14.58 2.12 8.96
N ARG A 392 15.18 1.03 8.47
CA ARG A 392 15.46 -0.19 9.27
C ARG A 392 16.70 -0.03 10.16
N SER A 393 16.60 -0.50 11.40
CA SER A 393 17.30 0.09 12.55
C SER A 393 18.32 -0.81 13.28
N ARG A 394 19.40 -0.20 13.86
CA ARG A 394 20.58 -0.85 14.51
C ARG A 394 20.55 -0.96 16.05
N SER A 395 19.69 -0.21 16.72
CA SER A 395 19.73 -0.07 18.18
C SER A 395 18.31 0.05 18.72
N LEU A 396 18.12 -0.16 20.03
CA LEU A 396 16.83 0.09 20.68
C LEU A 396 16.32 1.52 20.44
N SER A 397 17.23 2.51 20.35
CA SER A 397 16.87 3.89 20.04
C SER A 397 16.42 4.07 18.59
N SER A 398 17.06 3.38 17.63
CA SER A 398 16.65 3.38 16.22
C SER A 398 15.37 2.57 15.99
N LEU A 399 15.19 1.39 16.62
CA LEU A 399 13.97 0.59 16.52
C LEU A 399 12.76 1.37 17.07
N ARG A 400 12.93 2.04 18.22
CA ARG A 400 11.90 2.95 18.75
C ARG A 400 11.54 4.07 17.76
N ARG A 401 12.48 4.48 16.90
CA ARG A 401 12.26 5.49 15.84
C ARG A 401 11.62 4.89 14.59
N GLY A 402 12.04 3.72 14.11
CA GLY A 402 11.45 3.00 12.98
C GLY A 402 9.98 2.66 13.22
N LEU A 403 9.65 2.18 14.43
CA LEU A 403 8.27 1.92 14.87
C LEU A 403 7.37 3.17 14.93
N ARG A 404 7.99 4.37 14.93
CA ARG A 404 7.30 5.66 15.00
C ARG A 404 7.33 6.44 13.69
N SER A 405 8.30 6.16 12.81
CA SER A 405 8.37 6.70 11.46
C SER A 405 7.30 6.03 10.62
N LYS A 406 6.32 6.81 10.21
CA LYS A 406 5.16 6.36 9.45
C LYS A 406 5.09 7.18 8.18
N SER A 407 4.63 6.59 7.10
CA SER A 407 4.25 7.36 5.92
C SER A 407 3.02 8.20 6.26
N ALA A 408 2.93 9.39 5.70
CA ALA A 408 1.87 10.32 6.02
C ALA A 408 1.48 11.15 4.79
N GLY A 409 0.18 11.18 4.55
CA GLY A 409 -0.44 11.89 3.45
C GLY A 409 -1.06 13.19 3.88
N LYS A 410 -1.03 14.13 2.95
CA LYS A 410 -1.53 15.50 3.10
C LYS A 410 -2.27 15.91 1.84
N GLY A 411 -3.25 16.79 1.98
CA GLY A 411 -3.97 17.32 0.84
C GLY A 411 -5.05 18.31 1.23
N SER A 412 -5.47 19.11 0.25
CA SER A 412 -6.60 20.06 0.38
C SER A 412 -7.98 19.36 0.42
N THR A 413 -8.02 18.04 0.20
CA THR A 413 -9.23 17.22 0.37
C THR A 413 -8.89 15.92 1.09
N ARG A 414 -9.91 15.28 1.69
CA ARG A 414 -9.76 14.01 2.39
C ARG A 414 -9.24 12.88 1.49
N ALA A 415 -9.84 12.70 0.31
CA ALA A 415 -9.45 11.68 -0.64
C ALA A 415 -8.00 11.88 -1.13
N GLN A 416 -7.58 13.14 -1.33
CA GLN A 416 -6.23 13.47 -1.71
C GLN A 416 -5.21 13.11 -0.61
N SER A 417 -5.53 13.43 0.63
CA SER A 417 -4.71 13.10 1.80
C SER A 417 -4.58 11.58 1.97
N GLU A 418 -5.67 10.83 1.82
CA GLU A 418 -5.65 9.37 1.90
C GLU A 418 -4.82 8.74 0.77
N ALA A 419 -5.00 9.20 -0.47
CA ALA A 419 -4.21 8.76 -1.62
C ALA A 419 -2.72 9.08 -1.44
N SER A 420 -2.40 10.29 -0.94
CA SER A 420 -1.02 10.70 -0.65
C SER A 420 -0.36 9.77 0.37
N ALA A 421 -1.06 9.36 1.43
CA ALA A 421 -0.51 8.49 2.47
C ALA A 421 -0.25 7.08 1.92
N LEU A 422 -1.18 6.54 1.12
CA LEU A 422 -1.02 5.26 0.46
C LEU A 422 0.17 5.29 -0.51
N CYS A 423 0.22 6.27 -1.41
CA CYS A 423 1.28 6.38 -2.42
C CYS A 423 2.66 6.57 -1.78
N GLU A 424 2.80 7.37 -0.72
CA GLU A 424 4.08 7.49 -0.02
C GLU A 424 4.50 6.15 0.61
N ALA A 425 3.59 5.39 1.23
CA ALA A 425 3.93 4.08 1.78
C ALA A 425 4.40 3.09 0.68
N LEU A 426 3.78 3.14 -0.50
CA LEU A 426 4.17 2.35 -1.67
C LEU A 426 5.51 2.79 -2.25
N GLU A 427 5.78 4.10 -2.28
CA GLU A 427 7.07 4.67 -2.65
C GLU A 427 8.17 4.16 -1.73
N ARG A 428 8.01 4.27 -0.39
CA ARG A 428 9.01 3.81 0.59
C ARG A 428 9.26 2.30 0.50
N TYR A 429 8.21 1.50 0.28
CA TYR A 429 8.34 0.06 0.08
C TYR A 429 9.16 -0.26 -1.18
N SER A 430 8.86 0.42 -2.29
CA SER A 430 9.48 0.17 -3.59
C SER A 430 10.93 0.67 -3.63
N GLY A 431 11.22 1.76 -2.92
CA GLY A 431 12.57 2.30 -2.73
C GLY A 431 13.42 1.54 -1.69
N ALA A 432 12.87 0.55 -0.98
CA ALA A 432 13.67 -0.33 -0.12
C ALA A 432 14.44 -1.37 -0.95
N TRP A 433 15.46 -1.98 -0.35
CA TRP A 433 16.21 -3.08 -0.96
C TRP A 433 15.50 -4.43 -0.80
N HIS A 434 15.28 -5.14 -1.92
CA HIS A 434 14.65 -6.47 -1.95
C HIS A 434 15.61 -7.58 -2.38
N GLY A 435 16.78 -7.24 -2.93
CA GLY A 435 17.81 -8.19 -3.40
C GLY A 435 17.72 -8.53 -4.88
N ASP A 436 16.64 -8.13 -5.54
CA ASP A 436 16.30 -8.41 -6.93
C ASP A 436 16.58 -7.22 -7.87
N GLU A 437 17.18 -6.15 -7.35
CA GLU A 437 17.56 -4.96 -8.11
C GLU A 437 18.72 -5.23 -9.07
N ILE A 438 18.68 -4.58 -10.24
CA ILE A 438 19.75 -4.66 -11.25
C ILE A 438 21.02 -4.03 -10.68
N ARG A 439 22.12 -4.78 -10.72
CA ARG A 439 23.43 -4.31 -10.24
C ARG A 439 24.60 -5.03 -10.88
N VAL A 440 25.74 -4.35 -10.84
CA VAL A 440 27.06 -4.91 -11.15
C VAL A 440 27.99 -4.64 -9.98
N ARG A 441 28.74 -5.66 -9.55
CA ARG A 441 29.77 -5.49 -8.53
C ARG A 441 31.09 -5.09 -9.18
N ARG A 442 31.61 -3.90 -8.84
CA ARG A 442 32.79 -3.31 -9.49
C ARG A 442 33.47 -2.27 -8.60
N ARG A 443 34.74 -1.97 -8.86
CA ARG A 443 35.44 -0.81 -8.29
C ARG A 443 35.15 0.43 -9.12
N LEU A 444 35.15 1.62 -8.50
CA LEU A 444 34.98 2.87 -9.24
C LEU A 444 36.05 3.04 -10.32
N VAL A 445 37.30 2.70 -9.99
CA VAL A 445 38.46 2.80 -10.90
C VAL A 445 38.40 1.89 -12.13
N ASP A 446 37.53 0.87 -12.12
CA ASP A 446 37.43 -0.07 -13.23
C ASP A 446 36.44 0.38 -14.30
N PHE A 447 35.58 1.37 -14.05
CA PHE A 447 34.69 1.91 -15.08
C PHE A 447 35.51 2.57 -16.20
N ALA A 448 35.06 2.44 -17.46
CA ALA A 448 35.80 2.95 -18.60
C ALA A 448 36.03 4.47 -18.50
N GLU A 449 37.19 4.92 -18.99
CA GLU A 449 37.46 6.35 -19.21
C GLU A 449 36.39 6.90 -20.18
N GLY A 450 35.50 7.76 -19.68
CA GLY A 450 34.27 8.16 -20.39
C GLY A 450 33.07 8.43 -19.49
N GLY A 451 33.23 8.27 -18.16
CA GLY A 451 32.24 8.67 -17.17
C GLY A 451 30.95 7.87 -17.31
N GLU A 452 30.99 6.55 -17.15
CA GLU A 452 29.78 5.74 -16.99
C GLU A 452 29.29 5.78 -15.55
N ALA A 453 30.21 5.56 -14.60
CA ALA A 453 29.96 5.78 -13.18
C ALA A 453 30.01 7.28 -12.83
N ILE A 454 29.16 7.68 -11.89
CA ILE A 454 29.14 9.01 -11.30
C ILE A 454 29.83 8.88 -9.94
N HIS A 455 30.77 9.78 -9.63
CA HIS A 455 31.38 9.77 -8.31
C HIS A 455 30.29 10.06 -7.26
N PRO A 456 30.11 9.23 -6.22
CA PRO A 456 29.00 9.34 -5.26
C PRO A 456 28.81 10.73 -4.65
N ASN A 457 29.92 11.41 -4.33
CA ASN A 457 29.86 12.73 -3.72
C ASN A 457 29.48 13.86 -4.70
N GLU A 458 29.42 13.61 -6.02
CA GLU A 458 28.81 14.54 -6.98
C GLU A 458 27.27 14.61 -6.80
N ALA A 459 26.68 13.57 -6.21
CA ALA A 459 25.25 13.55 -5.87
C ALA A 459 25.00 13.78 -4.37
N GLN A 460 25.86 13.27 -3.48
CA GLN A 460 25.68 13.46 -2.03
C GLN A 460 26.08 14.85 -1.53
N LEU A 461 27.07 15.50 -2.16
CA LEU A 461 27.46 16.88 -1.91
C LEU A 461 27.91 17.19 -0.46
N PHE A 462 28.65 16.27 0.18
CA PHE A 462 29.34 16.57 1.44
C PHE A 462 30.66 17.32 1.20
N SER A 463 30.99 18.31 2.04
CA SER A 463 32.29 19.00 1.96
C SER A 463 33.44 18.08 2.36
N ASP A 464 34.66 18.39 1.92
CA ASP A 464 35.86 17.66 2.38
C ASP A 464 35.98 17.73 3.91
N ASN A 465 35.71 18.90 4.50
CA ASN A 465 35.67 19.08 5.95
C ASN A 465 34.66 18.15 6.64
N GLN A 466 33.47 17.97 6.06
CA GLN A 466 32.49 17.02 6.60
C GLN A 466 32.99 15.59 6.51
N LEU A 467 33.48 15.15 5.35
CA LEU A 467 33.96 13.78 5.14
C LEU A 467 35.16 13.44 6.04
N ASP A 468 36.12 14.35 6.16
CA ASP A 468 37.32 14.16 6.98
C ASP A 468 37.00 14.18 8.49
N ASN A 469 35.84 14.72 8.89
CA ASN A 469 35.36 14.78 10.28
C ASN A 469 34.12 13.90 10.53
N ALA A 470 33.82 12.94 9.66
CA ALA A 470 32.56 12.19 9.69
C ALA A 470 32.28 11.55 11.05
N GLU A 471 33.27 10.91 11.67
CA GLU A 471 33.13 10.27 12.99
C GLU A 471 32.69 11.27 14.08
N ARG A 472 33.34 12.44 14.12
CA ARG A 472 33.04 13.51 15.09
C ARG A 472 31.66 14.12 14.86
N ILE A 473 31.25 14.28 13.60
CA ILE A 473 29.93 14.81 13.24
C ILE A 473 28.85 13.80 13.63
N ASN A 474 29.04 12.53 13.25
CA ASN A 474 28.10 11.45 13.52
C ASN A 474 27.97 11.13 15.02
N ALA A 475 29.02 11.35 15.82
CA ALA A 475 28.98 11.21 17.28
C ALA A 475 27.96 12.14 17.96
N LYS A 476 27.49 13.21 17.30
CA LYS A 476 26.38 14.06 17.79
C LYS A 476 25.04 13.31 17.81
N GLY A 477 24.94 12.18 17.10
CA GLY A 477 23.75 11.32 17.10
C GLY A 477 22.55 11.89 16.34
N HIS A 478 22.78 12.76 15.35
CA HIS A 478 21.68 13.31 14.56
C HIS A 478 21.00 12.19 13.74
N PRO A 479 19.65 12.10 13.75
CA PRO A 479 18.91 11.03 13.08
C PRO A 479 19.11 10.93 11.56
N TYR A 480 19.16 12.09 10.89
CA TYR A 480 19.13 12.19 9.42
C TYR A 480 20.45 12.67 8.80
N ASN A 481 21.11 13.66 9.41
CA ASN A 481 22.46 14.14 9.04
C ASN A 481 23.55 13.13 9.44
N ILE A 482 23.67 12.05 8.67
CA ILE A 482 24.74 11.07 8.78
C ILE A 482 25.73 11.30 7.63
N VAL A 483 26.98 11.62 7.98
CA VAL A 483 28.06 11.77 7.00
C VAL A 483 28.64 10.39 6.69
N PRO A 484 28.68 9.95 5.42
CA PRO A 484 29.27 8.67 5.05
C PRO A 484 30.80 8.70 5.18
N PRO A 485 31.46 7.54 5.25
CA PRO A 485 32.91 7.49 5.05
C PRO A 485 33.27 7.99 3.65
N ARG A 486 34.49 8.52 3.49
CA ARG A 486 35.03 8.86 2.17
C ARG A 486 35.10 7.57 1.34
N LEU A 487 34.59 7.61 0.11
CA LEU A 487 34.64 6.46 -0.79
C LEU A 487 36.10 6.10 -1.07
N ASP A 488 36.45 4.83 -0.89
CA ASP A 488 37.66 4.24 -1.45
C ASP A 488 37.39 3.85 -2.92
N PRO A 489 38.02 4.49 -3.92
CA PRO A 489 37.81 4.16 -5.33
C PRO A 489 38.19 2.72 -5.69
N GLY A 490 39.03 2.07 -4.87
CA GLY A 490 39.45 0.68 -5.01
C GLY A 490 38.52 -0.34 -4.34
N ALA A 491 37.52 0.11 -3.58
CA ALA A 491 36.56 -0.79 -2.96
C ALA A 491 35.59 -1.38 -3.99
N GLU A 492 35.38 -2.70 -3.93
CA GLU A 492 34.35 -3.38 -4.70
C GLU A 492 32.99 -3.24 -4.02
N ILE A 493 32.10 -2.49 -4.66
CA ILE A 493 30.71 -2.28 -4.22
C ILE A 493 29.74 -2.58 -5.35
N ASP A 494 28.45 -2.66 -5.02
CA ASP A 494 27.40 -2.87 -6.00
C ASP A 494 26.98 -1.51 -6.62
N TRP A 495 26.86 -1.48 -7.94
CA TRP A 495 26.47 -0.32 -8.73
C TRP A 495 25.20 -0.62 -9.50
N THR A 496 24.23 0.28 -9.41
CA THR A 496 22.95 0.16 -10.13
C THR A 496 22.93 1.12 -11.32
N PRO A 497 22.47 0.65 -12.49
CA PRO A 497 22.28 1.52 -13.64
C PRO A 497 21.09 2.47 -13.43
N VAL A 498 21.31 3.75 -13.70
CA VAL A 498 20.29 4.82 -13.72
C VAL A 498 20.22 5.40 -15.13
N TRP A 499 19.03 5.73 -15.61
CA TRP A 499 18.87 6.25 -16.97
C TRP A 499 19.09 7.77 -17.00
N SER A 500 20.00 8.23 -17.86
CA SER A 500 20.15 9.65 -18.13
C SER A 500 19.15 10.12 -19.18
N LEU A 501 18.19 10.94 -18.79
CA LEU A 501 17.27 11.59 -19.72
C LEU A 501 18.00 12.60 -20.60
N THR A 502 19.09 13.20 -20.11
CA THR A 502 19.94 14.15 -20.83
C THR A 502 20.81 13.46 -21.88
N GLN A 503 21.59 12.45 -21.46
CA GLN A 503 22.56 11.78 -22.33
C GLN A 503 22.00 10.57 -23.08
N LYS A 504 20.75 10.16 -22.78
CA LYS A 504 20.05 9.00 -23.36
C LYS A 504 20.86 7.70 -23.28
N ARG A 505 21.49 7.48 -22.11
CA ARG A 505 22.28 6.28 -21.80
C ARG A 505 22.20 5.95 -20.31
N HIS A 506 22.53 4.71 -19.94
CA HIS A 506 22.70 4.35 -18.53
C HIS A 506 23.99 4.94 -17.96
N ARG A 507 23.88 5.45 -16.73
CA ARG A 507 24.97 5.84 -15.84
C ARG A 507 24.93 4.93 -14.62
N TYR A 508 25.97 4.93 -13.79
CA TYR A 508 26.04 4.07 -12.61
C TYR A 508 26.25 4.87 -11.33
N LEU A 509 25.47 4.54 -10.30
CA LEU A 509 25.63 5.02 -8.93
C LEU A 509 25.65 3.84 -7.97
N PRO A 510 26.29 3.96 -6.79
CA PRO A 510 26.28 2.89 -5.80
C PRO A 510 24.86 2.49 -5.41
N THR A 511 24.57 1.19 -5.46
CA THR A 511 23.26 0.63 -5.13
C THR A 511 22.80 1.03 -3.72
N SER A 512 23.74 1.09 -2.76
CA SER A 512 23.47 1.49 -1.37
C SER A 512 23.04 2.96 -1.21
N MET A 513 23.28 3.81 -2.22
CA MET A 513 22.74 5.17 -2.24
C MET A 513 21.32 5.23 -2.78
N LEU A 514 20.90 4.24 -3.55
CA LEU A 514 19.66 4.25 -4.33
C LEU A 514 18.49 3.56 -3.61
N TYR A 515 18.79 2.53 -2.81
CA TYR A 515 17.79 1.74 -2.10
C TYR A 515 18.00 1.76 -0.58
N GLY A 516 16.90 1.87 0.16
CA GLY A 516 16.92 1.79 1.63
C GLY A 516 17.31 0.39 2.10
N MET A 517 18.50 0.26 2.69
CA MET A 517 19.03 -0.99 3.22
C MET A 517 19.04 -0.99 4.76
N SER A 518 18.67 -2.12 5.33
CA SER A 518 18.87 -2.38 6.76
C SER A 518 20.35 -2.41 7.12
N ALA A 519 20.62 -2.47 8.41
CA ALA A 519 21.96 -2.49 8.95
C ALA A 519 22.77 -3.71 8.51
N GLU A 520 22.08 -4.84 8.49
CA GLU A 520 22.58 -6.19 8.26
C GLU A 520 22.81 -6.44 6.76
N GLN A 521 22.08 -5.72 5.91
CA GLN A 521 22.21 -5.76 4.46
C GLN A 521 23.38 -4.93 3.93
N ARG A 522 23.98 -4.06 4.76
CA ARG A 522 25.05 -3.15 4.34
C ARG A 522 26.44 -3.70 4.60
N GLY A 523 27.30 -3.60 3.60
CA GLY A 523 28.74 -3.79 3.71
C GLY A 523 29.47 -2.57 4.31
N PRO A 524 30.75 -2.72 4.70
CA PRO A 524 31.53 -1.63 5.31
C PRO A 524 31.76 -0.42 4.39
N ALA A 525 31.81 -0.64 3.08
CA ALA A 525 32.01 0.40 2.06
C ALA A 525 30.69 0.99 1.53
N ASP A 526 29.54 0.48 2.00
CA ASP A 526 28.25 0.96 1.54
C ASP A 526 27.94 2.36 2.09
N LEU A 527 27.37 3.16 1.21
CA LEU A 527 26.86 4.49 1.51
C LEU A 527 25.42 4.42 2.05
N ILE A 528 24.81 5.58 2.26
CA ILE A 528 23.47 5.69 2.86
C ILE A 528 22.51 6.29 1.83
N ALA A 529 21.40 5.60 1.60
CA ALA A 529 20.28 6.10 0.81
C ALA A 529 19.47 7.14 1.57
N ASP A 530 18.88 8.05 0.81
CA ASP A 530 17.87 9.00 1.26
C ASP A 530 16.62 8.87 0.38
N SER A 531 15.54 9.54 0.76
CA SER A 531 14.30 9.54 -0.03
C SER A 531 14.22 10.73 -0.99
N ASN A 532 15.27 11.54 -1.12
CA ASN A 532 15.19 12.75 -1.92
C ASN A 532 15.05 12.40 -3.40
N GLY A 533 14.00 12.96 -4.01
CA GLY A 533 13.65 12.71 -5.40
C GLY A 533 12.95 11.35 -5.62
N CYS A 534 12.65 10.60 -4.56
CA CYS A 534 11.76 9.45 -4.65
C CYS A 534 10.31 9.94 -4.81
N ALA A 535 9.55 9.31 -5.69
CA ALA A 535 8.15 9.64 -5.89
C ALA A 535 7.37 8.49 -6.51
N ALA A 536 6.09 8.39 -6.13
CA ALA A 536 5.11 7.52 -6.78
C ALA A 536 4.13 8.30 -7.67
N GLY A 537 3.60 7.65 -8.69
CA GLY A 537 2.60 8.21 -9.62
C GLY A 537 1.69 7.13 -10.20
N ASN A 538 0.62 7.51 -10.89
CA ASN A 538 -0.18 6.56 -11.69
C ASN A 538 0.48 6.25 -13.03
N THR A 539 1.36 7.14 -13.50
CA THR A 539 2.25 6.95 -14.65
C THR A 539 3.70 7.21 -14.25
N LEU A 540 4.64 6.74 -15.08
CA LEU A 540 6.07 6.97 -14.86
C LEU A 540 6.41 8.46 -14.94
N GLU A 541 5.78 9.19 -15.85
CA GLU A 541 5.96 10.63 -16.06
C GLU A 541 5.49 11.42 -14.84
N GLU A 542 4.37 11.04 -14.21
CA GLU A 542 3.91 11.66 -12.96
C GLU A 542 4.90 11.47 -11.83
N ALA A 543 5.43 10.25 -11.67
CA ALA A 543 6.41 9.93 -10.65
C ALA A 543 7.70 10.74 -10.88
N ILE A 544 8.20 10.80 -12.13
CA ILE A 544 9.39 11.60 -12.49
C ILE A 544 9.16 13.09 -12.19
N LEU A 545 8.03 13.65 -12.64
CA LEU A 545 7.75 15.06 -12.45
C LEU A 545 7.64 15.41 -10.95
N GLN A 546 6.98 14.54 -10.17
CA GLN A 546 6.85 14.72 -8.73
C GLN A 546 8.20 14.62 -8.00
N GLY A 547 9.05 13.64 -8.36
CA GLY A 547 10.38 13.50 -7.79
C GLY A 547 11.28 14.69 -8.14
N PHE A 548 11.17 15.23 -9.35
CA PHE A 548 11.91 16.43 -9.74
C PHE A 548 11.45 17.69 -8.99
N PHE A 549 10.15 17.91 -8.83
CA PHE A 549 9.66 19.04 -8.03
C PHE A 549 10.11 18.94 -6.57
N GLU A 550 10.21 17.73 -6.01
CA GLU A 550 10.81 17.56 -4.69
C GLU A 550 12.28 17.99 -4.68
N LEU A 551 13.09 17.60 -5.67
CA LEU A 551 14.49 18.07 -5.75
C LEU A 551 14.58 19.60 -5.79
N VAL A 552 13.73 20.25 -6.59
CA VAL A 552 13.66 21.73 -6.69
C VAL A 552 13.30 22.35 -5.35
N GLU A 553 12.30 21.81 -4.68
CA GLU A 553 11.86 22.25 -3.35
C GLU A 553 13.01 22.18 -2.34
N ARG A 554 13.69 21.02 -2.24
CA ARG A 554 14.80 20.83 -1.30
C ARG A 554 16.00 21.70 -1.64
N ASP A 555 16.29 21.91 -2.93
CA ASP A 555 17.39 22.75 -3.38
C ASP A 555 17.15 24.22 -3.00
N ALA A 556 15.97 24.74 -3.31
CA ALA A 556 15.56 26.10 -2.95
C ALA A 556 15.54 26.29 -1.43
N PHE A 557 14.98 25.33 -0.69
CA PHE A 557 14.95 25.35 0.77
C PHE A 557 16.36 25.38 1.37
N ALA A 558 17.27 24.53 0.90
CA ALA A 558 18.66 24.48 1.38
C ALA A 558 19.38 25.82 1.16
N ILE A 559 19.23 26.38 -0.05
CA ILE A 559 19.85 27.66 -0.42
C ILE A 559 19.34 28.78 0.48
N TRP A 560 18.03 28.87 0.72
CA TRP A 560 17.42 29.85 1.61
C TRP A 560 17.86 29.66 3.07
N TRP A 561 17.69 28.45 3.60
CA TRP A 561 17.88 28.11 5.01
C TRP A 561 19.32 28.29 5.47
N TYR A 562 20.28 27.69 4.75
CA TYR A 562 21.68 27.68 5.16
C TYR A 562 22.37 29.03 4.93
N ASN A 563 21.87 29.84 4.00
CA ASN A 563 22.36 31.21 3.83
C ASN A 563 21.59 32.23 4.69
N GLY A 564 20.54 31.84 5.43
CA GLY A 564 19.71 32.77 6.21
C GLY A 564 19.20 33.94 5.38
N LEU A 565 18.71 33.66 4.17
CA LEU A 565 18.28 34.70 3.23
C LEU A 565 16.92 35.27 3.62
N ARG A 566 16.77 36.60 3.58
CA ARG A 566 15.45 37.23 3.67
C ARG A 566 14.74 37.10 2.33
N ALA A 567 13.54 36.53 2.36
CA ALA A 567 12.71 36.29 1.18
C ALA A 567 11.45 37.18 1.20
N PRO A 568 10.91 37.60 0.05
CA PRO A 568 9.65 38.31 0.00
C PRO A 568 8.49 37.40 0.44
N GLY A 569 7.48 37.99 1.09
CA GLY A 569 6.26 37.27 1.43
C GLY A 569 5.39 37.00 0.20
N VAL A 570 4.38 36.14 0.34
CA VAL A 570 3.42 35.79 -0.72
C VAL A 570 2.01 36.23 -0.33
N ASP A 571 1.30 36.89 -1.25
CA ASP A 571 -0.11 37.28 -1.13
C ASP A 571 -1.01 36.07 -1.49
N LEU A 572 -1.42 35.29 -0.49
CA LEU A 572 -2.21 34.06 -0.69
C LEU A 572 -3.58 34.34 -1.34
N VAL A 573 -4.18 35.50 -1.05
CA VAL A 573 -5.49 35.89 -1.60
C VAL A 573 -5.40 36.13 -3.12
N SER A 574 -4.23 36.51 -3.64
CA SER A 574 -4.05 36.77 -5.07
C SER A 574 -4.18 35.54 -5.97
N PHE A 575 -4.17 34.33 -5.41
CA PHE A 575 -4.29 33.08 -6.18
C PHE A 575 -5.72 32.68 -6.54
N ASP A 576 -6.74 33.37 -6.02
CA ASP A 576 -8.16 33.07 -6.26
C ASP A 576 -8.51 31.60 -5.95
N ASP A 577 -8.06 31.12 -4.80
CA ASP A 577 -8.24 29.74 -4.33
C ASP A 577 -8.75 29.72 -2.89
N GLU A 578 -9.89 29.07 -2.65
CA GLU A 578 -10.59 29.07 -1.36
C GLU A 578 -9.74 28.44 -0.24
N PHE A 579 -9.01 27.35 -0.54
CA PHE A 579 -8.17 26.68 0.44
C PHE A 579 -7.01 27.57 0.89
N LEU A 580 -6.37 28.28 -0.03
CA LEU A 580 -5.31 29.24 0.28
C LEU A 580 -5.83 30.46 1.06
N ALA A 581 -6.99 30.98 0.68
CA ALA A 581 -7.60 32.16 1.31
C ALA A 581 -8.04 31.89 2.77
N GLU A 582 -8.43 30.66 3.11
CA GLU A 582 -8.81 30.31 4.48
C GLU A 582 -7.62 30.13 5.44
N ALA A 583 -6.42 29.87 4.91
CA ALA A 583 -5.31 29.34 5.68
C ALA A 583 -4.89 30.22 6.88
N GLU A 584 -4.73 31.53 6.69
CA GLU A 584 -4.40 32.45 7.80
C GLU A 584 -5.49 32.45 8.88
N GLY A 585 -6.76 32.42 8.48
CA GLY A 585 -7.90 32.35 9.38
C GLY A 585 -7.96 31.05 10.18
N TYR A 586 -7.61 29.92 9.55
CA TYR A 586 -7.53 28.62 10.24
C TYR A 586 -6.42 28.60 11.30
N TYR A 587 -5.22 29.07 10.96
CA TYR A 587 -4.11 29.14 11.90
C TYR A 587 -4.38 30.13 13.05
N SER A 588 -5.03 31.26 12.76
CA SER A 588 -5.44 32.22 13.80
C SER A 588 -6.37 31.57 14.85
N ARG A 589 -7.33 30.73 14.42
CA ARG A 589 -8.18 29.95 15.34
C ARG A 589 -7.41 28.93 16.18
N CYS A 590 -6.20 28.55 15.75
CA CYS A 590 -5.29 27.68 16.48
C CYS A 590 -4.27 28.46 17.33
N GLU A 591 -4.50 29.75 17.59
CA GLU A 591 -3.57 30.66 18.31
C GLU A 591 -2.20 30.79 17.62
N ARG A 592 -2.21 30.79 16.28
CA ARG A 592 -1.01 30.83 15.46
C ARG A 592 -1.06 31.93 14.40
N GLU A 593 0.09 32.56 14.18
CA GLU A 593 0.36 33.34 12.98
C GLU A 593 0.86 32.40 11.88
N MET A 594 0.52 32.70 10.63
CA MET A 594 1.01 32.00 9.45
C MET A 594 1.36 33.00 8.35
N TRP A 595 2.45 32.73 7.63
CA TRP A 595 2.82 33.46 6.41
C TRP A 595 3.55 32.53 5.45
N MET A 596 3.79 33.01 4.23
CA MET A 596 4.50 32.26 3.19
C MET A 596 5.60 33.09 2.56
N LEU A 597 6.75 32.46 2.30
CA LEU A 597 7.92 33.05 1.65
C LEU A 597 8.13 32.48 0.24
N ASP A 598 8.48 33.35 -0.70
CA ASP A 598 8.97 32.98 -2.04
C ASP A 598 10.48 32.74 -2.00
N VAL A 599 10.85 31.46 -2.08
CA VAL A 599 12.25 31.00 -2.08
C VAL A 599 12.70 30.50 -3.45
N THR A 600 11.97 30.85 -4.51
CA THR A 600 12.25 30.43 -5.89
C THR A 600 13.71 30.68 -6.26
N SER A 601 14.42 29.62 -6.67
CA SER A 601 15.86 29.66 -7.00
C SER A 601 16.10 29.98 -8.48
N ASP A 602 17.34 29.87 -8.94
CA ASP A 602 17.74 30.10 -10.35
C ASP A 602 17.15 29.07 -11.33
N MET A 603 16.52 28.00 -10.83
CA MET A 603 15.73 27.08 -11.64
C MET A 603 14.45 27.72 -12.21
N GLY A 604 13.97 28.82 -11.60
CA GLY A 604 12.78 29.55 -12.06
C GLY A 604 11.44 28.84 -11.83
N ILE A 605 11.44 27.71 -11.12
CA ILE A 605 10.24 26.96 -10.75
C ILE A 605 9.75 27.48 -9.38
N PRO A 606 8.47 27.89 -9.25
CA PRO A 606 7.91 28.35 -7.99
C PRO A 606 8.18 27.38 -6.83
N ALA A 607 8.84 27.87 -5.80
CA ALA A 607 9.12 27.15 -4.56
C ALA A 607 8.81 28.05 -3.35
N PHE A 608 7.95 27.55 -2.47
CA PHE A 608 7.44 28.30 -1.32
C PHE A 608 7.74 27.61 0.00
N VAL A 609 7.91 28.41 1.05
CA VAL A 609 7.98 27.93 2.43
C VAL A 609 6.87 28.63 3.22
N ALA A 610 5.90 27.84 3.68
CA ALA A 610 4.89 28.28 4.63
C ALA A 610 5.45 28.13 6.06
N LEU A 611 5.26 29.14 6.89
CA LEU A 611 5.77 29.21 8.26
C LEU A 611 4.65 29.55 9.22
N SER A 612 4.70 28.98 10.42
CA SER A 612 3.76 29.34 11.48
C SER A 612 4.43 29.34 12.85
N ARG A 613 3.98 30.25 13.72
CA ARG A 613 4.41 30.38 15.11
C ARG A 613 3.24 30.71 16.03
N ARG A 614 3.47 30.60 17.35
CA ARG A 614 2.59 31.07 18.42
C ARG A 614 3.18 32.36 19.03
N PRO A 615 2.65 33.54 18.69
CA PRO A 615 3.27 34.81 19.12
C PRO A 615 3.16 35.07 20.63
N ASP A 616 2.06 34.62 21.26
CA ASP A 616 1.70 34.97 22.65
C ASP A 616 1.90 33.83 23.66
N ALA A 617 2.65 32.78 23.28
CA ALA A 617 2.91 31.61 24.12
C ALA A 617 4.36 31.60 24.68
N ASP A 618 4.60 30.82 25.73
CA ASP A 618 5.94 30.65 26.31
C ASP A 618 6.98 30.17 25.29
N THR A 619 6.55 29.36 24.32
CA THR A 619 7.32 28.87 23.18
C THR A 619 6.64 29.28 21.88
N GLU A 620 7.43 29.69 20.88
CA GLU A 620 6.88 30.09 19.58
C GLU A 620 6.49 28.88 18.71
N ASP A 621 6.97 27.67 19.04
CA ASP A 621 6.62 26.42 18.34
C ASP A 621 6.67 26.57 16.80
N ILE A 622 7.77 27.15 16.31
CA ILE A 622 7.95 27.50 14.90
C ILE A 622 7.99 26.23 14.04
N ILE A 623 7.05 26.12 13.12
CA ILE A 623 6.94 25.04 12.14
C ILE A 623 7.00 25.60 10.74
N SER A 624 7.45 24.76 9.80
CA SER A 624 7.53 25.08 8.38
C SER A 624 7.01 23.93 7.54
N GLY A 625 6.52 24.24 6.34
CA GLY A 625 6.25 23.29 5.28
C GLY A 625 6.63 23.88 3.93
N ALA A 626 7.17 23.04 3.04
CA ALA A 626 7.64 23.48 1.73
C ALA A 626 6.79 22.93 0.59
N GLY A 627 6.86 23.59 -0.57
CA GLY A 627 6.13 23.18 -1.76
C GLY A 627 6.74 23.77 -3.02
N ALA A 628 7.09 22.93 -4.00
CA ALA A 628 7.42 23.37 -5.35
C ALA A 628 6.52 22.73 -6.42
N HIS A 629 6.22 23.50 -7.46
CA HIS A 629 5.47 23.05 -8.64
C HIS A 629 5.59 24.09 -9.76
N ALA A 630 5.43 23.67 -11.02
CA ALA A 630 5.38 24.59 -12.17
C ALA A 630 4.18 25.57 -12.14
N ASP A 631 3.13 25.22 -11.40
CA ASP A 631 1.98 26.10 -11.10
C ASP A 631 2.15 26.62 -9.67
N ALA A 632 2.34 27.94 -9.53
CA ALA A 632 2.56 28.58 -8.24
C ALA A 632 1.39 28.39 -7.25
N ARG A 633 0.15 28.28 -7.73
CA ARG A 633 -0.99 27.99 -6.84
C ARG A 633 -0.84 26.61 -6.20
N ILE A 634 -0.46 25.60 -6.99
CA ILE A 634 -0.24 24.24 -6.50
C ILE A 634 0.97 24.21 -5.55
N ALA A 635 2.06 24.91 -5.89
CA ALA A 635 3.22 25.02 -5.00
C ALA A 635 2.83 25.59 -3.63
N ALA A 636 1.99 26.63 -3.60
CA ALA A 636 1.49 27.23 -2.36
C ALA A 636 0.59 26.26 -1.57
N GLN A 637 -0.32 25.55 -2.26
CA GLN A 637 -1.18 24.54 -1.64
C GLN A 637 -0.35 23.42 -1.00
N ARG A 638 0.71 22.96 -1.67
CA ARG A 638 1.62 21.93 -1.15
C ARG A 638 2.34 22.38 0.11
N ALA A 639 2.89 23.60 0.11
CA ALA A 639 3.57 24.17 1.27
C ALA A 639 2.65 24.26 2.49
N ILE A 640 1.39 24.67 2.30
CA ILE A 640 0.39 24.71 3.38
C ILE A 640 -0.02 23.30 3.81
N CYS A 641 -0.22 22.35 2.89
CA CYS A 641 -0.53 20.97 3.22
C CYS A 641 0.60 20.31 4.04
N GLU A 642 1.85 20.67 3.78
CA GLU A 642 3.00 20.21 4.56
C GLU A 642 3.06 20.86 5.94
N LEU A 643 2.84 22.17 6.01
CA LEU A 643 2.73 22.89 7.29
C LEU A 643 1.61 22.30 8.16
N ASN A 644 0.49 21.92 7.54
CA ASN A 644 -0.65 21.25 8.16
C ASN A 644 -0.28 19.89 8.75
N GLN A 645 0.56 19.12 8.07
CA GLN A 645 1.11 17.87 8.61
C GLN A 645 1.94 18.16 9.87
N CYS A 646 2.83 19.16 9.83
CA CYS A 646 3.62 19.60 10.99
C CYS A 646 2.74 20.07 12.16
N LEU A 647 1.63 20.76 11.87
CA LEU A 647 0.68 21.22 12.89
C LEU A 647 0.10 20.04 13.70
N THR A 648 -0.11 18.88 13.09
CA THR A 648 -0.60 17.68 13.81
C THR A 648 0.41 17.09 14.79
N TRP A 649 1.69 17.45 14.69
CA TRP A 649 2.73 16.96 15.59
C TRP A 649 2.74 17.68 16.94
N LEU A 650 2.11 18.85 17.00
CA LEU A 650 2.08 19.71 18.16
C LEU A 650 0.73 19.59 18.90
N PRO A 651 0.72 19.73 20.23
CA PRO A 651 -0.53 19.73 20.99
C PRO A 651 -1.39 20.93 20.60
N ARG A 652 -2.70 20.72 20.47
CA ARG A 652 -3.67 21.82 20.29
C ARG A 652 -3.88 22.56 21.62
N PRO A 653 -4.06 23.89 21.62
CA PRO A 653 -4.50 24.63 22.80
C PRO A 653 -5.76 24.00 23.41
N GLY A 654 -5.76 23.76 24.73
CA GLY A 654 -6.89 23.14 25.45
C GLY A 654 -7.04 21.62 25.31
N GLY A 655 -6.10 20.92 24.67
CA GLY A 655 -6.12 19.45 24.52
C GLY A 655 -5.79 18.69 25.81
N VAL A 656 -6.30 17.46 25.93
CA VAL A 656 -6.20 16.60 27.14
C VAL A 656 -4.79 16.01 27.35
N ASP A 657 -3.98 15.90 26.29
CA ASP A 657 -2.59 15.45 26.32
C ASP A 657 -1.65 16.54 25.79
N GLY A 658 -0.94 17.24 26.68
CA GLY A 658 -0.05 18.35 26.34
C GLY A 658 1.31 17.94 25.75
N ARG A 659 1.45 16.75 25.13
CA ARG A 659 2.73 16.26 24.59
C ARG A 659 2.73 16.21 23.07
N PRO A 660 3.82 16.68 22.41
CA PRO A 660 3.99 16.48 20.98
C PRO A 660 3.95 15.00 20.58
N MET A 661 3.44 14.73 19.39
CA MET A 661 3.38 13.37 18.83
C MET A 661 4.77 12.85 18.42
N ILE A 662 5.70 13.77 18.13
CA ILE A 662 7.10 13.49 17.80
C ILE A 662 7.97 13.69 19.05
N ASP A 663 8.87 12.73 19.32
CA ASP A 663 9.83 12.80 20.42
C ASP A 663 11.29 13.00 19.98
N ASP A 664 11.50 13.50 18.75
CA ASP A 664 12.82 13.86 18.25
C ASP A 664 13.43 15.02 19.08
N PRO A 665 14.59 14.83 19.72
CA PRO A 665 15.19 15.86 20.56
C PRO A 665 15.55 17.16 19.83
N PHE A 666 15.88 17.10 18.54
CA PHE A 666 16.24 18.29 17.76
C PHE A 666 15.00 19.12 17.43
N ALA A 667 13.92 18.47 16.97
CA ALA A 667 12.61 19.10 16.77
C ALA A 667 12.07 19.73 18.06
N LEU A 668 12.08 18.95 19.16
CA LEU A 668 11.63 19.43 20.47
C LEU A 668 12.46 20.61 20.98
N ARG A 669 13.79 20.60 20.75
CA ARG A 669 14.65 21.73 21.12
C ARG A 669 14.29 22.96 20.32
N TRP A 670 14.18 22.85 19.00
CA TRP A 670 13.81 23.96 18.13
C TRP A 670 12.46 24.58 18.50
N TRP A 671 11.40 23.78 18.65
CA TRP A 671 10.09 24.33 19.03
C TRP A 671 10.12 25.08 20.36
N LYS A 672 10.94 24.60 21.31
CA LYS A 672 11.11 25.26 22.61
C LYS A 672 11.96 26.53 22.55
N THR A 673 13.04 26.53 21.77
CA THR A 673 14.08 27.56 21.87
C THR A 673 14.12 28.55 20.71
N ALA A 674 13.64 28.18 19.52
CA ALA A 674 13.63 29.09 18.38
C ALA A 674 12.65 30.23 18.64
N ARG A 675 13.07 31.45 18.29
CA ARG A 675 12.27 32.67 18.34
C ARG A 675 12.46 33.42 17.04
N LEU A 676 11.39 34.00 16.52
CA LEU A 676 11.43 34.75 15.27
C LEU A 676 12.43 35.92 15.34
N ALA A 677 12.59 36.53 16.52
CA ALA A 677 13.55 37.60 16.77
C ALA A 677 15.00 37.19 16.49
N ASP A 678 15.38 35.95 16.86
CA ASP A 678 16.73 35.42 16.66
C ASP A 678 16.92 34.87 15.23
N CYS A 679 15.82 34.51 14.57
CA CYS A 679 15.78 33.92 13.23
C CYS A 679 15.05 34.84 12.24
N SER A 680 15.38 36.13 12.20
CA SER A 680 14.62 37.14 11.44
C SER A 680 14.50 36.88 9.93
N TRP A 681 15.30 35.98 9.35
CA TRP A 681 15.20 35.53 7.97
C TRP A 681 14.03 34.57 7.71
N LEU A 682 13.39 34.05 8.77
CA LEU A 682 12.12 33.34 8.69
C LEU A 682 10.94 34.29 8.48
N ALA A 683 11.06 35.59 8.77
CA ALA A 683 10.02 36.57 8.50
C ALA A 683 10.07 37.06 7.05
N PRO A 684 8.93 37.51 6.48
CA PRO A 684 8.94 38.21 5.20
C PRO A 684 9.89 39.42 5.24
N ALA A 685 10.60 39.66 4.14
CA ALA A 685 11.46 40.83 4.02
C ALA A 685 10.62 42.12 4.17
N PRO A 686 10.90 42.98 5.18
CA PRO A 686 9.98 44.05 5.60
C PRO A 686 9.72 45.12 4.52
N ASP A 687 10.69 45.35 3.65
CA ASP A 687 10.62 46.37 2.60
C ASP A 687 10.32 45.77 1.21
N ALA A 688 10.09 44.47 1.12
CA ALA A 688 9.77 43.81 -0.14
C ALA A 688 8.24 43.71 -0.32
N PRO A 689 7.68 44.08 -1.48
CA PRO A 689 6.27 43.87 -1.74
C PRO A 689 5.96 42.37 -1.74
N LEU A 690 4.76 42.02 -1.27
CA LEU A 690 4.27 40.64 -1.36
C LEU A 690 4.22 40.19 -2.83
N ARG A 691 4.67 38.97 -3.08
CA ARG A 691 4.56 38.30 -4.36
C ARG A 691 3.12 37.89 -4.61
N ARG A 692 2.61 38.22 -5.79
CA ARG A 692 1.24 37.93 -6.22
C ARG A 692 1.21 36.89 -7.32
N ALA A 693 0.11 36.17 -7.46
CA ALA A 693 -0.05 35.10 -8.44
C ALA A 693 0.30 35.54 -9.88
N SER A 694 -0.06 36.78 -10.26
CA SER A 694 0.21 37.34 -11.59
C SER A 694 1.70 37.51 -11.94
N GLN A 695 2.60 37.39 -10.97
CA GLN A 695 4.04 37.48 -11.18
C GLN A 695 4.67 36.14 -11.59
N TYR A 696 3.94 35.03 -11.46
CA TYR A 696 4.41 33.71 -11.84
C TYR A 696 3.84 33.32 -13.21
N PRO A 697 4.67 32.79 -14.12
CA PRO A 697 4.18 32.32 -15.40
C PRO A 697 3.24 31.12 -15.21
N VAL A 698 2.09 31.15 -15.89
CA VAL A 698 1.21 29.98 -15.97
C VAL A 698 1.74 29.07 -17.07
N ILE A 699 2.41 27.99 -16.70
CA ILE A 699 2.84 26.97 -17.67
C ILE A 699 1.64 26.06 -17.97
N GLN A 700 1.02 26.26 -19.13
CA GLN A 700 -0.09 25.41 -19.58
C GLN A 700 0.44 24.31 -20.48
N SER A 701 0.37 23.08 -19.98
CA SER A 701 0.61 21.86 -20.74
C SER A 701 -0.47 20.86 -20.41
N THR A 702 -0.93 20.11 -21.40
CA THR A 702 -1.97 19.09 -21.26
C THR A 702 -1.41 17.70 -21.00
N ASP A 703 -0.09 17.51 -21.10
CA ASP A 703 0.56 16.20 -20.99
C ASP A 703 1.76 16.28 -20.02
N THR A 704 1.81 15.32 -19.10
CA THR A 704 2.87 15.23 -18.08
C THR A 704 4.22 14.91 -18.71
N ARG A 705 4.24 14.19 -19.84
CA ARG A 705 5.45 13.94 -20.64
C ARG A 705 6.14 15.23 -21.03
N ASP A 706 5.37 16.19 -21.53
CA ASP A 706 5.90 17.46 -22.04
C ASP A 706 6.43 18.32 -20.89
N ASP A 707 5.84 18.21 -19.70
CA ASP A 707 6.38 18.85 -18.48
C ASP A 707 7.72 18.25 -18.07
N VAL A 708 7.88 16.91 -18.14
CA VAL A 708 9.16 16.24 -17.87
C VAL A 708 10.23 16.71 -18.86
N GLU A 709 9.88 16.83 -20.14
CA GLU A 709 10.80 17.33 -21.18
C GLU A 709 11.19 18.80 -20.96
N GLN A 710 10.27 19.65 -20.51
CA GLN A 710 10.58 21.03 -20.11
C GLN A 710 11.50 21.08 -18.88
N CYS A 711 11.22 20.26 -17.86
CA CYS A 711 12.06 20.15 -16.67
C CYS A 711 13.47 19.66 -17.01
N ARG A 712 13.58 18.68 -17.91
CA ARG A 712 14.87 18.23 -18.46
C ARG A 712 15.63 19.38 -19.12
N ALA A 713 14.96 20.16 -19.98
CA ALA A 713 15.60 21.30 -20.65
C ALA A 713 16.10 22.37 -19.66
N LEU A 714 15.37 22.61 -18.56
CA LEU A 714 15.81 23.51 -17.49
C LEU A 714 17.08 22.99 -16.79
N VAL A 715 17.10 21.70 -16.44
CA VAL A 715 18.28 21.06 -15.83
C VAL A 715 19.49 21.15 -16.76
N GLU A 716 19.33 20.84 -18.05
CA GLU A 716 20.38 20.94 -19.05
C GLU A 716 20.90 22.39 -19.22
N ALA A 717 20.01 23.38 -19.20
CA ALA A 717 20.38 24.80 -19.29
C ALA A 717 21.24 25.27 -18.11
N THR A 718 21.13 24.60 -16.96
CA THR A 718 21.98 24.86 -15.79
C THR A 718 23.28 24.06 -15.77
N GLY A 719 23.55 23.25 -16.81
CA GLY A 719 24.75 22.43 -16.93
C GLY A 719 24.73 21.16 -16.06
N MET A 720 23.56 20.77 -15.55
CA MET A 720 23.38 19.55 -14.75
C MET A 720 22.79 18.41 -15.59
N GLU A 721 22.87 17.19 -15.08
CA GLU A 721 22.37 15.98 -15.74
C GLU A 721 21.08 15.49 -15.07
N PHE A 722 20.04 15.16 -15.85
CA PHE A 722 18.78 14.64 -15.33
C PHE A 722 18.76 13.10 -15.39
N LEU A 723 18.83 12.44 -14.24
CA LEU A 723 18.85 10.98 -14.13
C LEU A 723 17.56 10.46 -13.47
N VAL A 724 17.15 9.26 -13.88
CA VAL A 724 15.98 8.57 -13.34
C VAL A 724 16.33 7.10 -13.09
N LEU A 725 16.00 6.63 -11.90
CA LEU A 725 15.94 5.21 -11.57
C LEU A 725 14.48 4.80 -11.47
N ASP A 726 14.05 3.81 -12.25
CA ASP A 726 12.76 3.15 -12.08
C ASP A 726 12.85 2.11 -10.96
N GLN A 727 12.04 2.29 -9.92
CA GLN A 727 11.93 1.42 -8.74
C GLN A 727 10.61 0.65 -8.70
N THR A 728 9.82 0.69 -9.77
CA THR A 728 8.54 -0.02 -9.86
C THR A 728 8.70 -1.50 -9.61
N ARG A 729 7.85 -2.02 -8.72
CA ARG A 729 7.81 -3.44 -8.37
C ARG A 729 6.70 -4.11 -9.20
N PRO A 730 7.01 -5.15 -9.99
CA PRO A 730 6.03 -5.82 -10.86
C PRO A 730 4.77 -6.35 -10.15
N ASP A 731 4.87 -6.68 -8.86
CA ASP A 731 3.75 -7.14 -8.01
C ASP A 731 2.95 -6.02 -7.35
N ILE A 732 3.40 -4.76 -7.49
CA ILE A 732 2.73 -3.55 -7.01
C ILE A 732 2.13 -2.75 -8.17
N ASP A 733 2.76 -2.80 -9.35
CA ASP A 733 2.38 -2.13 -10.59
C ASP A 733 2.40 -0.58 -10.54
N MET A 734 2.42 0.03 -9.36
CA MET A 734 2.54 1.48 -9.22
C MET A 734 3.91 1.98 -9.72
N PRO A 735 3.94 2.94 -10.66
CA PRO A 735 5.12 3.73 -10.97
C PRO A 735 5.77 4.34 -9.72
N VAL A 736 7.02 3.96 -9.43
CA VAL A 736 7.84 4.58 -8.39
C VAL A 736 9.21 4.83 -8.98
N VAL A 737 9.72 6.04 -8.85
CA VAL A 737 11.02 6.41 -9.37
C VAL A 737 11.85 7.09 -8.31
N ARG A 738 13.15 7.17 -8.57
CA ARG A 738 14.03 8.15 -7.96
C ARG A 738 14.65 9.03 -9.03
N VAL A 739 14.36 10.33 -8.95
CA VAL A 739 15.01 11.35 -9.77
C VAL A 739 16.28 11.82 -9.07
N ILE A 740 17.35 11.95 -9.85
CA ILE A 740 18.66 12.37 -9.35
C ILE A 740 19.20 13.43 -10.30
N VAL A 741 19.52 14.60 -9.77
CA VAL A 741 20.17 15.69 -10.51
C VAL A 741 21.46 16.07 -9.77
N PRO A 742 22.61 15.44 -10.11
CA PRO A 742 23.88 15.75 -9.46
C PRO A 742 24.18 17.25 -9.51
N GLY A 743 24.46 17.83 -8.35
CA GLY A 743 24.63 19.28 -8.16
C GLY A 743 23.47 19.97 -7.42
N MET A 744 22.23 19.50 -7.54
CA MET A 744 21.09 20.03 -6.77
C MET A 744 21.21 19.70 -5.29
N ARG A 745 20.82 20.65 -4.43
CA ARG A 745 21.03 20.54 -2.98
C ARG A 745 19.93 19.74 -2.31
N HIS A 746 20.34 18.93 -1.35
CA HIS A 746 19.44 18.43 -0.32
C HIS A 746 19.30 19.50 0.76
N PHE A 747 18.15 19.58 1.44
CA PHE A 747 17.99 20.45 2.61
C PHE A 747 18.71 19.98 3.88
N TRP A 748 19.38 18.83 3.85
CA TRP A 748 20.18 18.34 4.98
C TRP A 748 21.57 18.92 4.93
N GLU A 749 22.35 18.72 6.00
CA GLU A 749 23.68 19.31 6.15
C GLU A 749 24.70 18.70 5.17
N ARG A 750 24.71 19.18 3.93
CA ARG A 750 25.56 18.76 2.81
C ARG A 750 26.20 19.98 2.16
N PHE A 751 27.41 20.31 2.59
CA PHE A 751 28.02 21.62 2.38
C PHE A 751 29.14 21.63 1.32
N ALA A 752 29.13 20.70 0.36
CA ALA A 752 30.09 20.76 -0.74
C ALA A 752 29.97 22.08 -1.52
N PRO A 753 31.06 22.61 -2.09
CA PRO A 753 31.03 23.75 -3.01
C PRO A 753 30.02 23.60 -4.17
N GLY A 754 29.57 24.71 -4.76
CA GLY A 754 28.61 24.75 -5.87
C GLY A 754 27.33 25.53 -5.54
N ARG A 755 26.17 25.04 -6.01
CA ARG A 755 24.86 25.75 -5.93
C ARG A 755 24.54 26.41 -4.57
N LEU A 756 24.84 25.75 -3.46
CA LEU A 756 24.56 26.26 -2.10
C LEU A 756 25.20 27.64 -1.84
N TYR A 757 26.35 27.88 -2.47
CA TYR A 757 27.17 29.08 -2.31
C TYR A 757 27.05 30.02 -3.52
N ASP A 758 26.94 29.46 -4.73
CA ASP A 758 27.00 30.21 -5.98
C ASP A 758 25.65 30.85 -6.35
N VAL A 759 24.53 30.17 -6.09
CA VAL A 759 23.19 30.64 -6.47
C VAL A 759 22.82 31.94 -5.74
N PRO A 760 23.04 32.10 -4.42
CA PRO A 760 22.81 33.37 -3.74
C PRO A 760 23.57 34.55 -4.36
N VAL A 761 24.77 34.31 -4.89
CA VAL A 761 25.57 35.36 -5.55
C VAL A 761 25.03 35.65 -6.95
N ARG A 762 24.73 34.61 -7.72
CA ARG A 762 24.17 34.71 -9.07
C ARG A 762 22.84 35.47 -9.10
N LEU A 763 21.98 35.22 -8.11
CA LEU A 763 20.69 35.90 -7.96
C LEU A 763 20.81 37.29 -7.31
N GLY A 764 22.01 37.72 -6.90
CA GLY A 764 22.24 39.02 -6.29
C GLY A 764 21.83 39.14 -4.82
N TYR A 765 21.44 38.04 -4.15
CA TYR A 765 21.13 38.03 -2.72
C TYR A 765 22.38 38.23 -1.85
N ARG A 766 23.56 37.85 -2.35
CA ARG A 766 24.86 38.10 -1.69
C ARG A 766 25.87 38.66 -2.68
N LYS A 767 26.79 39.51 -2.20
CA LYS A 767 27.90 40.03 -3.02
C LYS A 767 29.05 39.03 -3.20
N ARG A 768 29.19 38.09 -2.25
CA ARG A 768 30.21 37.04 -2.24
C ARG A 768 29.64 35.77 -1.59
N PRO A 769 30.18 34.58 -1.91
CA PRO A 769 29.82 33.35 -1.22
C PRO A 769 30.01 33.47 0.29
N VAL A 770 29.13 32.84 1.06
CA VAL A 770 29.30 32.66 2.51
C VAL A 770 30.35 31.57 2.76
N ALA A 771 31.14 31.68 3.84
CA ALA A 771 32.05 30.60 4.20
C ALA A 771 31.26 29.41 4.78
N GLU A 772 31.75 28.18 4.65
CA GLU A 772 31.10 27.00 5.22
C GLU A 772 30.83 27.14 6.74
N ALA A 773 31.78 27.72 7.47
CA ALA A 773 31.67 27.95 8.91
C ALA A 773 30.61 29.01 9.30
N ASP A 774 30.20 29.85 8.34
CA ASP A 774 29.22 30.93 8.54
C ASP A 774 27.81 30.53 8.05
N LEU A 775 27.63 29.31 7.53
CA LEU A 775 26.31 28.78 7.21
C LEU A 775 25.46 28.66 8.48
N ASN A 776 24.15 28.84 8.34
CA ASN A 776 23.20 28.67 9.44
C ASN A 776 23.38 27.27 10.07
N PRO A 777 23.77 27.19 11.36
CA PRO A 777 24.07 25.92 12.01
C PRO A 777 22.81 25.19 12.49
N ALA A 778 21.62 25.78 12.34
CA ALA A 778 20.38 25.13 12.72
C ALA A 778 20.07 23.97 11.76
N PRO A 779 19.91 22.73 12.25
CA PRO A 779 19.47 21.64 11.40
C PRO A 779 18.04 21.89 10.93
N VAL A 780 17.75 21.50 9.70
CA VAL A 780 16.38 21.50 9.19
C VAL A 780 15.58 20.43 9.94
N ILE A 781 14.40 20.81 10.43
CA ILE A 781 13.44 19.90 11.05
C ILE A 781 12.33 19.67 10.05
N ALA A 782 12.24 18.45 9.55
CA ALA A 782 11.30 17.99 8.54
C ALA A 782 10.80 16.59 8.90
#